data_AF-A0A1T4YLC9-F1
#
_entry.id   AF-A0A1T4YLC9-F1
#
_cell.length_a   1.000
_cell.length_b   1.000
_cell.length_c   1.000
_cell.angle_alpha   90.00
_cell.angle_beta   90.00
_cell.angle_gamma   90.00
#
_symmetry.space_group_name_H-M   'P 1'
#
loop_
_entity.id
_entity.type
_entity.pdbx_description
1 polymer ?
#
loop_
_entity_poly.entity_id
_entity_poly.type
_entity_poly.pdbx_seq_one_letter_code
_entity_poly.pdbx_strand_id
1 'polypeptide(L)'
;MKRLWLLLAAFVAPLHAATESDVIVYGATPGGFCAAIAAAREGASVILLEPTDHVGGVNTGGLSFSDSNQTVRSTVMGLFDEWHSRVEKDYQARGIELPYKVSVKDQSKWTYEPSVAMRITQQMLDEAKVQVLTQRVLKSTVKEGARITSVQTTNGEFKARVFVDATYEGDLMAAAGVSWTIGREGKKAYGESYAGKQYPKTKMPINGFDAEGKLLPLLTTDDAGPEEDGDQNVMVYSFRLCVTKEAANRVPFPQPANYDPARFEAVRRYFAVEKRPHILWDLYELPNKKFDANNGIGKQFSMGLVGACNGWSEADEAGRAKIWEEHKQYTLELYHFLTTDPAVPEHLRQELGEYGLCKDEFPAYDHWSPQLYVREGRRMKGLYVLSQRDILEQPEKEDPIVISSFPIDSHDCQRVALKDGGVINEGTIMPVRIPGRRHGYAYQVPYRSILPEAKECDNLLVPVALSCTHVAISSIRVEPTWMILGQSAGIAAALAAKQDTTVQALPYPALKERLLAQKQVLDLPMLPELPPEPKGPVSIAPASLPGLVLDDAQAELVGSWSSSSGFKPYIGTGYMHDNQVGNGRSKAIFRFKAPQAGDYEVRMAYSAHATRAQKVPVLIVSGGKETTLLADQTQPLPSGEAFRSIGRVTLSQEGESTITVSNAGTEGFVIMDALQLLPVLKP
;
A
#
# COMPACT_ATOMS: atom_id res chain seq x y z
N MET A 1 63.07 49.74 -6.41
CA MET A 1 61.95 48.91 -6.93
C MET A 1 61.11 48.43 -5.76
N LYS A 2 60.03 49.14 -5.40
CA LYS A 2 59.06 48.71 -4.38
C LYS A 2 57.77 48.36 -5.12
N ARG A 3 57.40 47.08 -5.15
CA ARG A 3 56.16 46.59 -5.80
C ARG A 3 54.99 46.83 -4.85
N LEU A 4 54.06 47.66 -5.30
CA LEU A 4 52.76 47.91 -4.68
C LEU A 4 51.85 46.73 -5.03
N TRP A 5 51.39 45.99 -4.02
CA TRP A 5 50.35 44.97 -4.19
C TRP A 5 48.99 45.62 -3.93
N LEU A 6 48.21 45.81 -4.99
CA LEU A 6 46.79 46.16 -4.91
C LEU A 6 45.99 44.88 -4.60
N LEU A 7 45.47 44.78 -3.38
CA LEU A 7 44.44 43.82 -3.01
C LEU A 7 43.10 44.31 -3.57
N LEU A 8 42.61 43.68 -4.64
CA LEU A 8 41.21 43.76 -5.04
C LEU A 8 40.38 42.95 -4.03
N ALA A 9 39.67 43.61 -3.14
CA ALA A 9 38.60 42.99 -2.35
C ALA A 9 37.39 42.80 -3.27
N ALA A 10 37.16 41.57 -3.73
CA ALA A 10 35.90 41.21 -4.38
C ALA A 10 34.79 41.20 -3.33
N PHE A 11 33.90 42.19 -3.38
CA PHE A 11 32.63 42.16 -2.66
C PHE A 11 31.77 41.03 -3.26
N VAL A 12 31.75 39.87 -2.62
CA VAL A 12 30.74 38.83 -2.88
C VAL A 12 29.48 39.29 -2.16
N ALA A 13 28.59 39.98 -2.88
CA ALA A 13 27.22 40.16 -2.40
C ALA A 13 26.56 38.78 -2.31
N PRO A 14 25.85 38.45 -1.22
CA PRO A 14 25.08 37.22 -1.16
C PRO A 14 24.03 37.27 -2.29
N LEU A 15 24.12 36.34 -3.25
CA LEU A 15 23.07 36.13 -4.23
C LEU A 15 21.79 35.86 -3.43
N HIS A 16 20.86 36.81 -3.44
CA HIS A 16 19.51 36.54 -2.95
C HIS A 16 18.91 35.52 -3.91
N ALA A 17 18.46 34.38 -3.37
CA ALA A 17 17.78 33.37 -4.15
C ALA A 17 16.58 34.01 -4.88
N ALA A 18 16.34 33.65 -6.14
CA ALA A 18 15.23 34.21 -6.89
C ALA A 18 13.91 33.94 -6.15
N THR A 19 13.06 34.97 -6.05
CA THR A 19 11.75 34.92 -5.40
C THR A 19 10.61 34.99 -6.42
N GLU A 20 10.93 35.01 -7.71
CA GLU A 20 9.97 35.08 -8.80
C GLU A 20 10.29 34.00 -9.84
N SER A 21 9.25 33.35 -10.37
CA SER A 21 9.36 32.33 -11.42
C SER A 21 8.10 32.27 -12.29
N ASP A 22 8.15 31.54 -13.39
CA ASP A 22 6.95 31.30 -14.20
C ASP A 22 5.95 30.41 -13.45
N VAL A 23 6.47 29.37 -12.78
CA VAL A 23 5.68 28.41 -12.02
C VAL A 23 6.25 28.29 -10.60
N ILE A 24 5.36 28.35 -9.60
CA ILE A 24 5.64 27.92 -8.23
C ILE A 24 4.88 26.63 -7.95
N VAL A 25 5.59 25.62 -7.45
CA VAL A 25 4.99 24.40 -6.90
C VAL A 25 5.12 24.44 -5.39
N TYR A 26 4.02 24.23 -4.66
CA TYR A 26 4.01 24.18 -3.21
C TYR A 26 3.76 22.74 -2.74
N GLY A 27 4.70 22.18 -1.97
CA GLY A 27 4.76 20.79 -1.55
C GLY A 27 5.60 19.92 -2.49
N ALA A 28 6.60 19.23 -1.96
CA ALA A 28 7.51 18.34 -2.69
C ALA A 28 7.10 16.86 -2.58
N THR A 29 5.79 16.58 -2.56
CA THR A 29 5.24 15.21 -2.65
C THR A 29 5.63 14.55 -3.98
N PRO A 30 5.32 13.25 -4.20
CA PRO A 30 5.49 12.62 -5.50
C PRO A 30 4.81 13.38 -6.66
N GLY A 31 3.63 13.97 -6.42
CA GLY A 31 3.00 14.86 -7.40
C GLY A 31 3.77 16.17 -7.56
N GLY A 32 4.27 16.74 -6.47
CA GLY A 32 4.96 18.03 -6.45
C GLY A 32 6.29 18.05 -7.20
N PHE A 33 7.20 17.11 -6.88
CA PHE A 33 8.48 17.08 -7.59
C PHE A 33 8.31 16.71 -9.07
N CYS A 34 7.32 15.87 -9.41
CA CYS A 34 6.99 15.58 -10.81
C CYS A 34 6.42 16.80 -11.53
N ALA A 35 5.56 17.60 -10.89
CA ALA A 35 5.07 18.85 -11.45
C ALA A 35 6.20 19.84 -11.71
N ALA A 36 7.12 20.00 -10.75
CA ALA A 36 8.24 20.90 -10.89
C ALA A 36 9.18 20.50 -12.03
N ILE A 37 9.55 19.21 -12.12
CA ILE A 37 10.38 18.67 -13.21
C ILE A 37 9.69 18.85 -14.57
N ALA A 38 8.40 18.52 -14.66
CA ALA A 38 7.66 18.57 -15.91
C ALA A 38 7.51 20.01 -16.42
N ALA A 39 7.20 20.97 -15.53
CA ALA A 39 7.14 22.39 -15.85
C ALA A 39 8.50 22.92 -16.35
N ALA A 40 9.59 22.57 -15.66
CA ALA A 40 10.94 22.99 -16.05
C ALA A 40 11.35 22.41 -17.42
N ARG A 41 10.98 21.15 -17.72
CA ARG A 41 11.21 20.52 -19.03
C ARG A 41 10.39 21.13 -20.17
N GLU A 42 9.28 21.80 -19.86
CA GLU A 42 8.53 22.64 -20.81
C GLU A 42 9.12 24.06 -20.97
N GLY A 43 10.22 24.35 -20.26
CA GLY A 43 10.99 25.59 -20.37
C GLY A 43 10.58 26.70 -19.39
N ALA A 44 9.73 26.40 -18.41
CA ALA A 44 9.40 27.35 -17.35
C ALA A 44 10.57 27.49 -16.35
N SER A 45 10.76 28.70 -15.79
CA SER A 45 11.49 28.85 -14.53
C SER A 45 10.62 28.35 -13.38
N VAL A 46 11.20 27.55 -12.47
CA VAL A 46 10.42 26.83 -11.44
C VAL A 46 11.07 26.98 -10.07
N ILE A 47 10.26 27.38 -9.09
CA ILE A 47 10.57 27.31 -7.67
C ILE A 47 9.67 26.24 -7.03
N LEU A 48 10.27 25.27 -6.35
CA LEU A 48 9.58 24.26 -5.55
C LEU A 48 9.75 24.61 -4.06
N LEU A 49 8.65 24.99 -3.42
CA LEU A 49 8.59 25.36 -2.00
C LEU A 49 8.15 24.14 -1.19
N GLU A 50 9.00 23.64 -0.29
CA GLU A 50 8.72 22.50 0.59
C GLU A 50 8.57 22.99 2.05
N PRO A 51 7.42 22.75 2.71
CA PRO A 51 7.20 23.19 4.09
C PRO A 51 8.19 22.61 5.11
N THR A 52 8.61 21.36 4.89
CA THR A 52 9.56 20.65 5.75
C THR A 52 10.99 20.77 5.22
N ASP A 53 11.94 20.09 5.86
CA ASP A 53 13.29 19.86 5.35
C ASP A 53 13.44 18.57 4.52
N HIS A 54 12.34 17.85 4.27
CA HIS A 54 12.33 16.57 3.56
C HIS A 54 11.64 16.66 2.19
N VAL A 55 12.39 16.34 1.13
CA VAL A 55 11.90 16.36 -0.26
C VAL A 55 11.44 14.97 -0.70
N GLY A 56 10.34 14.89 -1.44
CA GLY A 56 9.86 13.66 -2.08
C GLY A 56 8.68 12.97 -1.37
N GLY A 57 8.23 13.51 -0.24
CA GLY A 57 7.10 12.99 0.53
C GLY A 57 7.29 11.53 0.93
N VAL A 58 6.23 10.72 0.81
CA VAL A 58 6.26 9.33 1.30
C VAL A 58 7.21 8.42 0.52
N ASN A 59 7.45 8.63 -0.78
CA ASN A 59 8.38 7.80 -1.58
C ASN A 59 9.81 7.84 -1.06
N THR A 60 10.24 9.01 -0.58
CA THR A 60 11.58 9.19 0.00
C THR A 60 11.55 9.14 1.52
N GLY A 61 10.35 9.23 2.12
CA GLY A 61 10.09 9.27 3.55
C GLY A 61 9.72 7.92 4.16
N GLY A 62 9.57 6.84 3.38
CA GLY A 62 9.43 5.49 3.94
C GLY A 62 8.60 4.51 3.11
N LEU A 63 7.66 4.99 2.29
CA LEU A 63 6.90 4.14 1.36
C LEU A 63 7.86 3.60 0.30
N SER A 64 8.26 2.36 0.52
CA SER A 64 9.35 1.70 -0.19
C SER A 64 8.85 0.54 -1.05
N PHE A 65 7.56 0.25 -0.95
CA PHE A 65 6.78 -0.62 -1.83
C PHE A 65 5.78 0.26 -2.59
N SER A 66 5.96 0.43 -3.90
CA SER A 66 5.27 1.46 -4.70
C SER A 66 3.80 1.21 -5.02
N ASP A 67 3.22 0.09 -4.56
CA ASP A 67 1.85 -0.37 -4.85
C ASP A 67 1.48 -0.52 -6.34
N SER A 68 2.41 -0.24 -7.26
CA SER A 68 2.23 -0.31 -8.71
C SER A 68 1.93 -1.72 -9.23
N ASN A 69 2.21 -2.77 -8.45
CA ASN A 69 1.80 -4.14 -8.77
C ASN A 69 0.27 -4.33 -8.77
N GLN A 70 -0.46 -3.37 -8.20
CA GLN A 70 -1.92 -3.31 -8.19
C GLN A 70 -2.46 -2.32 -9.24
N THR A 71 -1.63 -1.89 -10.18
CA THR A 71 -2.02 -1.02 -11.29
C THR A 71 -1.77 -1.72 -12.63
N VAL A 72 -2.43 -1.28 -13.69
CA VAL A 72 -2.08 -1.69 -15.06
C VAL A 72 -0.76 -1.00 -15.42
N ARG A 73 0.38 -1.71 -15.28
CA ARG A 73 1.71 -1.10 -15.36
C ARG A 73 2.04 -0.41 -16.69
N SER A 74 1.40 -0.82 -17.79
CA SER A 74 1.58 -0.18 -19.08
C SER A 74 0.99 1.23 -19.15
N THR A 75 0.13 1.62 -18.20
CA THR A 75 -0.49 2.96 -18.18
C THR A 75 0.22 3.95 -17.27
N VAL A 76 1.05 3.48 -16.34
CA VAL A 76 1.84 4.33 -15.42
C VAL A 76 3.22 4.61 -16.02
N MET A 77 3.24 5.50 -17.02
CA MET A 77 4.43 5.87 -17.80
C MET A 77 4.95 7.29 -17.42
N GLY A 78 5.68 7.96 -18.30
CA GLY A 78 6.22 9.30 -18.05
C GLY A 78 7.25 9.34 -16.92
N LEU A 79 7.14 10.32 -16.03
CA LEU A 79 8.08 10.52 -14.92
C LEU A 79 8.04 9.39 -13.89
N PHE A 80 6.91 8.71 -13.70
CA PHE A 80 6.84 7.52 -12.84
C PHE A 80 7.77 6.40 -13.33
N ASP A 81 7.68 6.08 -14.63
CA ASP A 81 8.51 5.08 -15.28
C ASP A 81 9.99 5.47 -15.33
N GLU A 82 10.27 6.74 -15.66
CA GLU A 82 11.64 7.27 -15.67
C GLU A 82 12.28 7.17 -14.28
N TRP A 83 11.57 7.60 -13.23
CA TRP A 83 12.08 7.57 -11.87
C TRP A 83 12.38 6.15 -11.42
N HIS A 84 11.47 5.19 -11.64
CA HIS A 84 11.71 3.78 -11.29
C HIS A 84 12.84 3.17 -12.12
N SER A 85 12.95 3.52 -13.41
CA SER A 85 14.05 3.06 -14.27
C SER A 85 15.40 3.60 -13.79
N ARG A 86 15.44 4.81 -13.22
CA ARG A 86 16.66 5.38 -12.62
C ARG A 86 16.98 4.71 -11.28
N VAL A 87 15.98 4.39 -10.46
CA VAL A 87 16.16 3.57 -9.25
C VAL A 87 16.77 2.20 -9.61
N GLU A 88 16.21 1.51 -10.60
CA GLU A 88 16.76 0.22 -11.08
C GLU A 88 18.24 0.37 -11.51
N LYS A 89 18.56 1.42 -12.29
CA LYS A 89 19.94 1.69 -12.73
C LYS A 89 20.90 2.01 -11.58
N ASP A 90 20.45 2.72 -10.55
CA ASP A 90 21.26 3.02 -9.36
C ASP A 90 21.69 1.73 -8.63
N TYR A 91 20.77 0.78 -8.46
CA TYR A 91 21.10 -0.52 -7.89
C TYR A 91 22.05 -1.31 -8.78
N GLN A 92 21.82 -1.34 -10.10
CA GLN A 92 22.71 -1.98 -11.06
C GLN A 92 24.13 -1.39 -11.00
N ALA A 93 24.26 -0.07 -10.89
CA ALA A 93 25.56 0.60 -10.77
C ALA A 93 26.30 0.24 -9.48
N ARG A 94 25.56 -0.14 -8.42
CA ARG A 94 26.10 -0.65 -7.15
C ARG A 94 26.27 -2.17 -7.13
N GLY A 95 25.99 -2.88 -8.22
CA GLY A 95 26.10 -4.34 -8.33
C GLY A 95 25.02 -5.10 -7.56
N ILE A 96 23.88 -4.46 -7.28
CA ILE A 96 22.73 -5.07 -6.59
C ILE A 96 21.67 -5.42 -7.64
N GLU A 97 21.32 -6.69 -7.73
CA GLU A 97 20.23 -7.16 -8.61
C GLU A 97 18.89 -7.07 -7.88
N LEU A 98 17.91 -6.43 -8.53
CA LEU A 98 16.54 -6.35 -8.04
C LEU A 98 15.73 -7.56 -8.52
N PRO A 99 14.73 -8.03 -7.76
CA PRO A 99 13.89 -9.18 -8.14
C PRO A 99 12.84 -8.83 -9.22
N TYR A 100 13.02 -7.71 -9.92
CA TYR A 100 12.11 -7.20 -10.94
C TYR A 100 12.87 -6.39 -11.98
N LYS A 101 12.25 -6.19 -13.13
CA LYS A 101 12.72 -5.28 -14.17
C LYS A 101 11.63 -4.27 -14.50
N VAL A 102 11.97 -2.98 -14.48
CA VAL A 102 10.98 -1.91 -14.69
C VAL A 102 10.36 -1.99 -16.10
N SER A 103 11.14 -2.49 -17.07
CA SER A 103 10.71 -2.66 -18.47
C SER A 103 9.68 -3.77 -18.71
N VAL A 104 9.52 -4.74 -17.81
CA VAL A 104 8.67 -5.93 -18.04
C VAL A 104 7.18 -5.66 -17.80
N LYS A 105 6.82 -4.57 -17.12
CA LYS A 105 5.42 -4.10 -16.90
C LYS A 105 4.44 -5.19 -16.42
N ASP A 106 4.92 -6.12 -15.61
CA ASP A 106 4.12 -7.17 -14.97
C ASP A 106 3.62 -6.73 -13.58
N GLN A 107 3.18 -7.65 -12.72
CA GLN A 107 2.74 -7.33 -11.34
C GLN A 107 3.76 -7.74 -10.27
N SER A 108 5.05 -7.81 -10.61
CA SER A 108 6.16 -7.96 -9.63
C SER A 108 6.12 -6.83 -8.59
N LYS A 109 6.59 -7.01 -7.36
CA LYS A 109 6.63 -5.88 -6.40
C LYS A 109 7.86 -5.02 -6.72
N TRP A 110 7.65 -3.73 -7.00
CA TRP A 110 8.76 -2.79 -7.16
C TRP A 110 9.06 -2.17 -5.80
N THR A 111 10.20 -2.55 -5.24
CA THR A 111 10.64 -2.13 -3.92
C THR A 111 12.03 -1.49 -3.96
N TYR A 112 12.22 -0.48 -3.13
CA TYR A 112 13.45 0.32 -3.11
C TYR A 112 13.74 0.85 -1.70
N GLU A 113 14.92 1.42 -1.48
CA GLU A 113 15.30 2.01 -0.19
C GLU A 113 14.96 3.51 -0.22
N PRO A 114 14.46 4.10 0.89
CA PRO A 114 14.12 5.54 0.93
C PRO A 114 15.29 6.46 0.56
N SER A 115 16.51 6.14 1.01
CA SER A 115 17.73 6.86 0.65
C SER A 115 18.06 6.84 -0.84
N VAL A 116 17.72 5.76 -1.55
CA VAL A 116 17.87 5.64 -3.01
C VAL A 116 16.82 6.50 -3.72
N ALA A 117 15.57 6.41 -3.27
CA ALA A 117 14.47 7.23 -3.74
C ALA A 117 14.81 8.73 -3.62
N MET A 118 15.30 9.17 -2.45
CA MET A 118 15.72 10.55 -2.20
C MET A 118 16.81 11.00 -3.18
N ARG A 119 17.87 10.20 -3.35
CA ARG A 119 18.98 10.51 -4.24
C ARG A 119 18.52 10.70 -5.68
N ILE A 120 17.68 9.81 -6.20
CA ILE A 120 17.16 9.90 -7.57
C ILE A 120 16.24 11.11 -7.74
N THR A 121 15.38 11.39 -6.76
CA THR A 121 14.50 12.57 -6.78
C THR A 121 15.32 13.86 -6.83
N GLN A 122 16.34 14.00 -5.97
CA GLN A 122 17.20 15.20 -5.96
C GLN A 122 17.98 15.34 -7.28
N GLN A 123 18.55 14.24 -7.79
CA GLN A 123 19.23 14.25 -9.09
C GLN A 123 18.31 14.75 -10.22
N MET A 124 17.07 14.28 -10.27
CA MET A 124 16.13 14.69 -11.32
C MET A 124 15.70 16.15 -11.19
N LEU A 125 15.55 16.67 -9.97
CA LEU A 125 15.27 18.09 -9.71
C LEU A 125 16.44 18.97 -10.15
N ASP A 126 17.67 18.57 -9.81
CA ASP A 126 18.90 19.29 -10.18
C ASP A 126 19.12 19.29 -11.70
N GLU A 127 18.95 18.15 -12.37
CA GLU A 127 19.02 18.03 -13.83
C GLU A 127 18.00 18.94 -14.54
N ALA A 128 16.79 19.05 -13.97
CA ALA A 128 15.75 19.94 -14.47
C ALA A 128 15.96 21.41 -14.09
N LYS A 129 16.97 21.72 -13.25
CA LYS A 129 17.27 23.07 -12.75
C LYS A 129 16.12 23.70 -11.97
N VAL A 130 15.38 22.88 -11.22
CA VAL A 130 14.35 23.37 -10.29
C VAL A 130 15.02 24.01 -9.09
N GLN A 131 14.61 25.22 -8.71
CA GLN A 131 15.05 25.84 -7.46
C GLN A 131 14.24 25.27 -6.29
N VAL A 132 14.81 24.32 -5.56
CA VAL A 132 14.17 23.71 -4.39
C VAL A 132 14.48 24.52 -3.13
N LEU A 133 13.46 24.96 -2.42
CA LEU A 133 13.57 25.70 -1.16
C LEU A 133 12.76 24.99 -0.08
N THR A 134 13.46 24.37 0.87
CA THR A 134 12.87 23.72 2.04
C THR A 134 12.57 24.70 3.17
N GLN A 135 11.84 24.23 4.18
CA GLN A 135 11.42 25.01 5.35
C GLN A 135 10.65 26.28 4.93
N ARG A 136 9.70 26.13 4.01
CA ARG A 136 8.86 27.20 3.47
C ARG A 136 7.40 26.96 3.83
N VAL A 137 7.07 27.09 5.11
CA VAL A 137 5.69 26.91 5.58
C VAL A 137 4.83 28.09 5.13
N LEU A 138 3.75 27.81 4.39
CA LEU A 138 2.78 28.81 3.93
C LEU A 138 2.11 29.51 5.11
N LYS A 139 1.99 30.83 5.01
CA LYS A 139 1.27 31.69 5.97
C LYS A 139 0.03 32.31 5.35
N SER A 140 0.10 32.75 4.09
CA SER A 140 -1.05 33.32 3.38
C SER A 140 -0.80 33.40 1.87
N THR A 141 -1.87 33.64 1.10
CA THR A 141 -1.79 34.02 -0.32
C THR A 141 -2.21 35.47 -0.50
N VAL A 142 -1.60 36.18 -1.45
CA VAL A 142 -2.04 37.50 -1.90
C VAL A 142 -2.72 37.34 -3.27
N LYS A 143 -3.90 37.94 -3.43
CA LYS A 143 -4.69 37.85 -4.65
C LYS A 143 -5.15 39.20 -5.17
N GLU A 144 -5.19 39.31 -6.50
CA GLU A 144 -5.88 40.37 -7.22
C GLU A 144 -7.08 39.75 -7.96
N GLY A 145 -8.28 39.95 -7.42
CA GLY A 145 -9.46 39.23 -7.88
C GLY A 145 -9.30 37.71 -7.65
N ALA A 146 -9.45 36.92 -8.71
CA ALA A 146 -9.26 35.47 -8.65
C ALA A 146 -7.79 35.04 -8.73
N ARG A 147 -6.88 35.93 -9.14
CA ARG A 147 -5.50 35.57 -9.44
C ARG A 147 -4.62 35.63 -8.21
N ILE A 148 -3.86 34.57 -7.92
CA ILE A 148 -2.77 34.61 -6.94
C ILE A 148 -1.61 35.40 -7.55
N THR A 149 -1.16 36.45 -6.86
CA THR A 149 0.01 37.25 -7.25
C THR A 149 1.26 36.84 -6.47
N SER A 150 1.08 36.42 -5.22
CA SER A 150 2.18 35.92 -4.39
C SER A 150 1.71 34.99 -3.27
N VAL A 151 2.65 34.20 -2.76
CA VAL A 151 2.49 33.40 -1.54
C VAL A 151 3.49 33.87 -0.49
N GLN A 152 3.01 34.01 0.74
CA GLN A 152 3.82 34.38 1.90
C GLN A 152 4.17 33.12 2.69
N THR A 153 5.46 32.92 2.97
CA THR A 153 5.95 31.79 3.77
C THR A 153 6.68 32.27 5.01
N THR A 154 7.06 31.37 5.92
CA THR A 154 7.97 31.67 7.04
C THR A 154 9.25 32.39 6.64
N ASN A 155 9.72 32.17 5.41
CA ASN A 155 11.05 32.58 4.96
C ASN A 155 11.03 33.25 3.58
N GLY A 156 10.04 34.12 3.35
CA GLY A 156 9.99 35.00 2.19
C GLY A 156 8.64 35.00 1.47
N GLU A 157 8.49 36.02 0.63
CA GLU A 157 7.40 36.16 -0.34
C GLU A 157 7.86 35.63 -1.70
N PHE A 158 7.00 34.87 -2.38
CA PHE A 158 7.29 34.30 -3.68
C PHE A 158 6.18 34.60 -4.68
N LYS A 159 6.54 34.99 -5.91
CA LYS A 159 5.60 35.37 -6.98
C LYS A 159 5.73 34.46 -8.18
N ALA A 160 4.60 34.15 -8.81
CA ALA A 160 4.60 33.40 -10.08
C ALA A 160 3.41 33.74 -10.95
N ARG A 161 3.50 33.34 -12.23
CA ARG A 161 2.37 33.42 -13.16
C ARG A 161 1.33 32.35 -12.85
N VAL A 162 1.79 31.14 -12.55
CA VAL A 162 0.95 29.97 -12.23
C VAL A 162 1.47 29.26 -10.98
N PHE A 163 0.54 28.76 -10.18
CA PHE A 163 0.82 28.00 -8.97
C PHE A 163 0.31 26.57 -9.08
N VAL A 164 0.99 25.64 -8.42
CA VAL A 164 0.55 24.25 -8.27
C VAL A 164 0.53 23.92 -6.78
N ASP A 165 -0.64 23.54 -6.25
CA ASP A 165 -0.75 22.96 -4.91
C ASP A 165 -0.57 21.45 -4.99
N ALA A 166 0.60 20.99 -4.59
CA ALA A 166 0.96 19.58 -4.59
C ALA A 166 1.14 19.04 -3.16
N THR A 167 0.57 19.69 -2.14
CA THR A 167 0.54 19.16 -0.77
C THR A 167 -0.46 18.01 -0.63
N TYR A 168 -0.27 17.13 0.36
CA TYR A 168 -1.28 16.11 0.68
C TYR A 168 -2.55 16.73 1.28
N GLU A 169 -2.40 17.91 1.90
CA GLU A 169 -3.41 18.59 2.70
C GLU A 169 -4.24 19.61 1.91
N GLY A 170 -3.79 20.01 0.72
CA GLY A 170 -4.41 21.06 -0.08
C GLY A 170 -4.29 22.45 0.56
N ASP A 171 -3.13 22.75 1.13
CA ASP A 171 -2.91 23.97 1.92
C ASP A 171 -2.95 25.25 1.10
N LEU A 172 -2.36 25.24 -0.10
CA LEU A 172 -2.31 26.42 -0.95
C LEU A 172 -3.69 26.71 -1.55
N MET A 173 -4.44 25.69 -1.98
CA MET A 173 -5.81 25.87 -2.46
C MET A 173 -6.73 26.41 -1.35
N ALA A 174 -6.59 25.91 -0.12
CA ALA A 174 -7.37 26.38 1.02
C ALA A 174 -7.03 27.85 1.35
N ALA A 175 -5.74 28.20 1.38
CA ALA A 175 -5.29 29.57 1.63
C ALA A 175 -5.72 30.54 0.52
N ALA A 176 -5.79 30.08 -0.73
CA ALA A 176 -6.27 30.86 -1.87
C ALA A 176 -7.81 31.08 -1.89
N GLY A 177 -8.54 30.45 -0.96
CA GLY A 177 -9.99 30.54 -0.87
C GLY A 177 -10.73 29.67 -1.89
N VAL A 178 -10.09 28.63 -2.43
CA VAL A 178 -10.75 27.62 -3.26
C VAL A 178 -11.65 26.76 -2.39
N SER A 179 -12.84 26.42 -2.88
CA SER A 179 -13.77 25.55 -2.17
C SER A 179 -13.24 24.11 -2.05
N TRP A 180 -13.44 23.50 -0.87
CA TRP A 180 -13.00 22.13 -0.59
C TRP A 180 -13.98 21.37 0.32
N THR A 181 -13.75 20.07 0.47
CA THR A 181 -14.41 19.17 1.42
C THR A 181 -13.39 18.28 2.12
N ILE A 182 -13.74 17.68 3.24
CA ILE A 182 -12.97 16.66 3.94
C ILE A 182 -13.92 15.63 4.55
N GLY A 183 -13.42 14.41 4.77
CA GLY A 183 -14.20 13.29 5.29
C GLY A 183 -14.92 12.51 4.19
N ARG A 184 -16.08 11.96 4.52
CA ARG A 184 -16.81 10.99 3.68
C ARG A 184 -18.16 11.52 3.29
N GLU A 185 -18.47 11.42 2.00
CA GLU A 185 -19.83 11.62 1.52
C GLU A 185 -20.75 10.46 1.96
N GLY A 186 -22.04 10.73 2.15
CA GLY A 186 -23.06 9.69 2.33
C GLY A 186 -23.48 9.09 0.99
N LYS A 187 -24.06 7.87 0.99
CA LYS A 187 -24.38 7.12 -0.25
C LYS A 187 -25.24 7.90 -1.23
N LYS A 188 -26.17 8.72 -0.72
CA LYS A 188 -27.08 9.53 -1.55
C LYS A 188 -26.44 10.73 -2.23
N ALA A 189 -25.32 11.24 -1.72
CA ALA A 189 -24.73 12.50 -2.21
C ALA A 189 -24.27 12.38 -3.68
N TYR A 190 -23.70 11.22 -4.05
CA TYR A 190 -23.22 10.92 -5.39
C TYR A 190 -23.75 9.58 -5.93
N GLY A 191 -24.62 8.88 -5.20
CA GLY A 191 -25.14 7.56 -5.59
C GLY A 191 -24.10 6.45 -5.49
N GLU A 192 -23.16 6.57 -4.54
CA GLU A 192 -22.01 5.67 -4.41
C GLU A 192 -22.30 4.56 -3.40
N SER A 193 -22.20 3.30 -3.84
CA SER A 193 -22.45 2.14 -2.97
C SER A 193 -21.39 1.93 -1.90
N TYR A 194 -20.15 2.38 -2.15
CA TYR A 194 -19.03 2.32 -1.21
C TYR A 194 -18.89 3.57 -0.33
N ALA A 195 -19.74 4.58 -0.52
CA ALA A 195 -19.76 5.76 0.35
C ALA A 195 -20.47 5.46 1.68
N GLY A 196 -20.49 6.44 2.57
CA GLY A 196 -20.96 6.26 3.95
C GLY A 196 -20.02 5.36 4.76
N LYS A 197 -20.59 4.66 5.74
CA LYS A 197 -19.85 3.80 6.67
C LYS A 197 -19.80 2.37 6.17
N GLN A 198 -18.62 1.76 6.29
CA GLN A 198 -18.33 0.45 5.71
C GLN A 198 -17.77 -0.49 6.77
N TYR A 199 -18.32 -1.72 6.82
CA TYR A 199 -17.99 -2.73 7.83
C TYR A 199 -17.59 -4.09 7.21
N PRO A 200 -16.58 -4.16 6.32
CA PRO A 200 -16.22 -5.42 5.68
C PRO A 200 -15.46 -6.39 6.60
N LYS A 201 -14.94 -5.91 7.73
CA LYS A 201 -14.19 -6.72 8.69
C LYS A 201 -15.12 -7.42 9.68
N THR A 202 -14.72 -8.60 10.12
CA THR A 202 -15.48 -9.36 11.12
C THR A 202 -15.49 -8.62 12.46
N LYS A 203 -16.66 -8.59 13.12
CA LYS A 203 -16.81 -8.12 14.50
C LYS A 203 -15.90 -8.92 15.45
N MET A 204 -15.08 -8.23 16.23
CA MET A 204 -14.27 -8.83 17.28
C MET A 204 -15.17 -9.17 18.49
N PRO A 205 -15.11 -10.40 19.02
CA PRO A 205 -15.91 -10.82 20.17
C PRO A 205 -15.25 -10.37 21.49
N ILE A 206 -15.00 -9.07 21.64
CA ILE A 206 -14.40 -8.46 22.83
C ILE A 206 -15.31 -7.35 23.36
N ASN A 207 -15.31 -7.12 24.68
CA ASN A 207 -15.97 -5.95 25.24
C ASN A 207 -15.11 -4.69 25.02
N GLY A 208 -15.68 -3.66 24.40
CA GLY A 208 -15.02 -2.38 24.16
C GLY A 208 -15.08 -1.39 25.33
N PHE A 209 -15.71 -1.75 26.44
CA PHE A 209 -15.85 -0.89 27.61
C PHE A 209 -15.02 -1.41 28.79
N ASP A 210 -14.60 -0.50 29.68
CA ASP A 210 -14.05 -0.84 30.99
C ASP A 210 -15.16 -1.25 31.99
N ALA A 211 -14.79 -1.48 33.26
CA ALA A 211 -15.71 -1.92 34.29
C ALA A 211 -16.74 -0.84 34.67
N GLU A 212 -16.39 0.43 34.45
CA GLU A 212 -17.22 1.60 34.70
C GLU A 212 -18.12 1.97 33.50
N GLY A 213 -17.99 1.24 32.38
CA GLY A 213 -18.77 1.45 31.16
C GLY A 213 -18.23 2.55 30.25
N LYS A 214 -16.99 3.02 30.46
CA LYS A 214 -16.32 3.97 29.59
C LYS A 214 -15.60 3.22 28.45
N LEU A 215 -15.52 3.86 27.29
CA LEU A 215 -14.76 3.33 26.15
C LEU A 215 -13.31 3.04 26.54
N LEU A 216 -12.84 1.86 26.17
CA LEU A 216 -11.42 1.52 26.25
C LEU A 216 -10.60 2.46 25.35
N PRO A 217 -9.33 2.73 25.71
CA PRO A 217 -8.43 3.43 24.80
C PRO A 217 -8.31 2.72 23.45
N LEU A 218 -7.98 3.48 22.40
CA LEU A 218 -7.91 3.05 20.99
C LEU A 218 -9.26 2.67 20.34
N LEU A 219 -10.38 2.79 21.06
CA LEU A 219 -11.72 2.83 20.48
C LEU A 219 -12.13 4.29 20.29
N THR A 220 -12.82 4.58 19.19
CA THR A 220 -13.12 5.97 18.78
C THR A 220 -14.52 6.41 19.17
N THR A 221 -15.49 5.49 19.21
CA THR A 221 -16.89 5.81 19.51
C THR A 221 -17.66 4.55 19.97
N ASP A 222 -18.79 4.75 20.65
CA ASP A 222 -19.81 3.72 20.91
C ASP A 222 -21.03 3.82 19.97
N ASP A 223 -21.03 4.85 19.11
CA ASP A 223 -22.04 5.10 18.10
C ASP A 223 -21.39 5.76 16.88
N ALA A 224 -21.37 5.04 15.76
CA ALA A 224 -20.93 5.60 14.49
C ALA A 224 -22.06 6.37 13.78
N GLY A 225 -23.32 6.25 14.22
CA GLY A 225 -24.49 6.78 13.51
C GLY A 225 -24.87 5.94 12.28
N PRO A 226 -25.82 6.42 11.46
CA PRO A 226 -26.34 5.65 10.33
C PRO A 226 -25.28 5.27 9.30
N GLU A 227 -25.41 4.08 8.71
CA GLU A 227 -24.44 3.56 7.72
C GLU A 227 -24.44 4.35 6.41
N GLU A 228 -25.60 4.89 6.04
CA GLU A 228 -25.82 5.60 4.77
C GLU A 228 -25.29 7.05 4.78
N ASP A 229 -25.06 7.59 5.97
CA ASP A 229 -24.68 8.98 6.17
C ASP A 229 -23.17 9.16 6.07
N GLY A 230 -22.78 10.32 5.54
CA GLY A 230 -21.39 10.78 5.53
C GLY A 230 -20.97 11.34 6.89
N ASP A 231 -19.69 11.63 7.03
CA ASP A 231 -19.12 12.28 8.22
C ASP A 231 -17.80 13.01 7.89
N GLN A 232 -17.09 13.46 8.92
CA GLN A 232 -15.81 14.17 8.79
C GLN A 232 -14.60 13.28 9.09
N ASN A 233 -14.80 11.97 9.24
CA ASN A 233 -13.69 11.06 9.51
C ASN A 233 -12.94 10.75 8.21
N VAL A 234 -11.62 10.65 8.27
CA VAL A 234 -10.79 10.18 7.16
C VAL A 234 -10.10 8.87 7.51
N MET A 235 -9.61 8.17 6.50
CA MET A 235 -8.91 6.90 6.72
C MET A 235 -7.60 7.12 7.49
N VAL A 236 -7.29 6.16 8.37
CA VAL A 236 -6.17 6.24 9.31
C VAL A 236 -4.80 6.54 8.68
N TYR A 237 -4.02 7.39 9.34
CA TYR A 237 -2.63 7.65 9.01
C TYR A 237 -1.67 6.73 9.77
N SER A 238 -0.50 6.48 9.20
CA SER A 238 0.56 5.68 9.83
C SER A 238 1.93 6.11 9.33
N PHE A 239 3.00 5.71 10.00
CA PHE A 239 4.32 5.74 9.38
C PHE A 239 4.52 4.55 8.44
N ARG A 240 5.43 4.71 7.48
CA ARG A 240 6.08 3.61 6.75
C ARG A 240 7.51 3.55 7.24
N LEU A 241 7.86 2.56 8.05
CA LEU A 241 9.18 2.49 8.67
C LEU A 241 10.10 1.57 7.88
N CYS A 242 11.35 1.99 7.67
CA CYS A 242 12.38 1.11 7.15
C CYS A 242 13.07 0.39 8.31
N VAL A 243 12.91 -0.93 8.39
CA VAL A 243 13.41 -1.77 9.49
C VAL A 243 14.31 -2.89 8.99
N THR A 244 15.17 -3.42 9.85
CA THR A 244 16.07 -4.53 9.53
C THR A 244 16.32 -5.44 10.73
N LYS A 245 16.68 -6.70 10.42
CA LYS A 245 17.21 -7.67 11.40
C LYS A 245 18.74 -7.71 11.41
N GLU A 246 19.40 -7.09 10.43
CA GLU A 246 20.85 -7.17 10.27
C GLU A 246 21.58 -6.40 11.37
N ALA A 247 22.26 -7.11 12.28
CA ALA A 247 22.87 -6.52 13.47
C ALA A 247 23.80 -5.33 13.19
N ALA A 248 24.51 -5.32 12.05
CA ALA A 248 25.41 -4.22 11.67
C ALA A 248 24.67 -2.94 11.24
N ASN A 249 23.43 -3.06 10.77
CA ASN A 249 22.60 -1.94 10.32
C ASN A 249 21.40 -1.68 11.25
N ARG A 250 21.24 -2.46 12.32
CA ARG A 250 20.08 -2.38 13.22
C ARG A 250 20.32 -1.38 14.33
N VAL A 251 19.45 -0.38 14.41
CA VAL A 251 19.32 0.54 15.56
C VAL A 251 18.08 0.11 16.35
N PRO A 252 18.19 -0.12 17.68
CA PRO A 252 17.02 -0.43 18.50
C PRO A 252 15.96 0.67 18.41
N PHE A 253 14.69 0.30 18.47
CA PHE A 253 13.63 1.28 18.61
C PHE A 253 13.83 2.11 19.89
N PRO A 254 13.63 3.45 19.83
CA PRO A 254 13.64 4.26 21.04
C PRO A 254 12.51 3.84 21.97
N GLN A 255 12.68 4.04 23.28
CA GLN A 255 11.60 3.79 24.21
C GLN A 255 10.49 4.83 24.03
N PRO A 256 9.20 4.44 24.11
CA PRO A 256 8.10 5.39 24.16
C PRO A 256 8.23 6.33 25.36
N ALA A 257 7.87 7.60 25.18
CA ALA A 257 8.05 8.64 26.20
C ALA A 257 7.13 8.44 27.42
N ASN A 258 5.88 8.04 27.20
CA ASN A 258 4.85 7.90 28.23
C ASN A 258 4.04 6.60 28.04
N TYR A 259 4.71 5.45 28.11
CA TYR A 259 4.02 4.16 27.93
C TYR A 259 3.08 3.84 29.08
N ASP A 260 1.80 3.67 28.75
CA ASP A 260 0.77 3.14 29.63
C ASP A 260 0.25 1.80 29.08
N PRO A 261 0.53 0.65 29.73
CA PRO A 261 0.04 -0.65 29.28
C PRO A 261 -1.48 -0.79 29.31
N ALA A 262 -2.21 0.05 30.05
CA ALA A 262 -3.67 0.07 30.06
C ALA A 262 -4.25 0.60 28.73
N ARG A 263 -3.49 1.40 27.97
CA ARG A 263 -3.88 1.87 26.63
C ARG A 263 -4.13 0.72 25.65
N PHE A 264 -3.51 -0.43 25.86
CA PHE A 264 -3.58 -1.59 24.96
C PHE A 264 -4.55 -2.67 25.43
N GLU A 265 -5.46 -2.37 26.37
CA GLU A 265 -6.43 -3.34 26.88
C GLU A 265 -7.33 -3.93 25.77
N ALA A 266 -7.75 -3.13 24.79
CA ALA A 266 -8.51 -3.65 23.65
C ALA A 266 -7.69 -4.65 22.80
N VAL A 267 -6.40 -4.39 22.62
CA VAL A 267 -5.48 -5.28 21.88
C VAL A 267 -5.23 -6.57 22.67
N ARG A 268 -5.10 -6.47 24.00
CA ARG A 268 -4.98 -7.60 24.92
C ARG A 268 -6.19 -8.53 24.84
N ARG A 269 -7.40 -7.96 24.90
CA ARG A 269 -8.65 -8.71 24.74
C ARG A 269 -8.75 -9.37 23.36
N TYR A 270 -8.29 -8.70 22.31
CA TYR A 270 -8.24 -9.26 20.96
C TYR A 270 -7.34 -10.50 20.89
N PHE A 271 -6.10 -10.44 21.40
CA PHE A 271 -5.22 -11.61 21.43
C PHE A 271 -5.78 -12.78 22.24
N ALA A 272 -6.56 -12.51 23.30
CA ALA A 272 -7.19 -13.55 24.11
C ALA A 272 -8.27 -14.35 23.35
N VAL A 273 -8.86 -13.78 22.29
CA VAL A 273 -9.93 -14.42 21.50
C VAL A 273 -9.50 -14.80 20.08
N GLU A 274 -8.38 -14.28 19.59
CA GLU A 274 -7.85 -14.56 18.25
C GLU A 274 -7.33 -15.99 18.17
N LYS A 275 -7.89 -16.77 17.24
CA LYS A 275 -7.54 -18.18 17.06
C LYS A 275 -6.23 -18.37 16.31
N ARG A 276 -5.87 -17.39 15.46
CA ARG A 276 -4.65 -17.40 14.65
C ARG A 276 -3.92 -16.06 14.79
N PRO A 277 -3.31 -15.81 15.96
CA PRO A 277 -2.62 -14.56 16.21
C PRO A 277 -1.43 -14.41 15.26
N HIS A 278 -1.16 -13.18 14.84
CA HIS A 278 -0.14 -12.84 13.86
C HIS A 278 0.48 -11.48 14.18
N ILE A 279 1.63 -11.17 13.56
CA ILE A 279 2.26 -9.85 13.69
C ILE A 279 1.33 -8.77 13.16
N LEU A 280 1.11 -7.73 13.95
CA LEU A 280 0.16 -6.66 13.60
C LEU A 280 0.70 -5.66 12.57
N TRP A 281 1.93 -5.82 12.09
CA TRP A 281 2.60 -4.99 11.07
C TRP A 281 2.73 -5.75 9.77
N ASP A 282 2.41 -5.11 8.64
CA ASP A 282 2.76 -5.67 7.34
C ASP A 282 4.23 -5.38 7.07
N LEU A 283 4.98 -6.38 6.62
CA LEU A 283 6.42 -6.30 6.38
C LEU A 283 6.69 -6.68 4.93
N TYR A 284 7.14 -5.73 4.13
CA TYR A 284 7.52 -5.96 2.73
C TYR A 284 9.02 -5.95 2.58
N GLU A 285 9.60 -6.98 1.96
CA GLU A 285 11.04 -7.05 1.72
C GLU A 285 11.53 -5.94 0.79
N LEU A 286 12.63 -5.33 1.20
CA LEU A 286 13.37 -4.33 0.45
C LEU A 286 14.79 -4.87 0.15
N PRO A 287 15.49 -4.27 -0.82
CA PRO A 287 16.91 -4.53 -1.04
C PRO A 287 17.75 -4.40 0.24
N ASN A 288 18.92 -5.05 0.27
CA ASN A 288 19.86 -5.03 1.39
C ASN A 288 19.28 -5.53 2.73
N LYS A 289 18.37 -6.52 2.66
CA LYS A 289 17.77 -7.20 3.84
C LYS A 289 17.07 -6.22 4.79
N LYS A 290 16.42 -5.23 4.20
CA LYS A 290 15.54 -4.27 4.88
C LYS A 290 14.09 -4.65 4.63
N PHE A 291 13.19 -4.03 5.38
CA PHE A 291 11.76 -4.22 5.25
C PHE A 291 11.05 -2.87 5.38
N ASP A 292 9.98 -2.72 4.62
CA ASP A 292 8.98 -1.65 4.77
C ASP A 292 7.89 -2.15 5.73
N ALA A 293 7.86 -1.58 6.93
CA ALA A 293 6.83 -1.84 7.93
C ALA A 293 5.65 -0.87 7.75
N ASN A 294 4.46 -1.43 7.57
CA ASN A 294 3.25 -0.72 7.18
C ASN A 294 2.02 -1.14 8.02
N ASN A 295 1.01 -0.27 7.99
CA ASN A 295 -0.35 -0.57 8.44
C ASN A 295 -1.01 -1.63 7.54
N GLY A 296 -1.52 -2.71 8.14
CA GLY A 296 -2.19 -3.79 7.42
C GLY A 296 -3.70 -3.58 7.30
N ILE A 297 -4.20 -3.42 6.08
CA ILE A 297 -5.65 -3.19 5.82
C ILE A 297 -6.53 -4.33 6.34
N GLY A 298 -6.06 -5.59 6.27
CA GLY A 298 -6.81 -6.76 6.71
C GLY A 298 -6.79 -7.03 8.21
N LYS A 299 -6.06 -6.23 9.00
CA LYS A 299 -5.84 -6.47 10.43
C LYS A 299 -6.86 -5.70 11.28
N GLN A 300 -7.11 -6.22 12.48
CA GLN A 300 -8.03 -5.57 13.44
C GLN A 300 -7.36 -4.42 14.19
N PHE A 301 -6.08 -4.59 14.53
CA PHE A 301 -5.18 -3.59 15.09
C PHE A 301 -3.89 -3.59 14.29
N SER A 302 -3.29 -2.43 14.06
CA SER A 302 -2.05 -2.29 13.28
C SER A 302 -1.39 -0.92 13.54
N MET A 303 -0.38 -0.56 12.75
CA MET A 303 0.43 0.66 12.91
C MET A 303 -0.36 1.96 12.74
N GLY A 304 -1.56 1.92 12.15
CA GLY A 304 -2.43 3.08 12.03
C GLY A 304 -3.15 3.42 13.34
N LEU A 305 -3.07 4.70 13.75
CA LEU A 305 -3.81 5.22 14.90
C LEU A 305 -5.20 5.72 14.47
N VAL A 306 -6.18 4.82 14.46
CA VAL A 306 -7.53 5.08 13.95
C VAL A 306 -8.19 6.27 14.66
N GLY A 307 -8.71 7.22 13.89
CA GLY A 307 -9.38 8.44 14.36
C GLY A 307 -8.48 9.60 14.76
N ALA A 308 -7.18 9.39 15.00
CA ALA A 308 -6.26 10.45 15.46
C ALA A 308 -5.73 11.34 14.32
N CYS A 309 -5.96 10.98 13.06
CA CYS A 309 -5.62 11.79 11.90
C CYS A 309 -6.63 12.93 11.64
N ASN A 310 -7.83 12.85 12.22
CA ASN A 310 -8.85 13.88 12.06
C ASN A 310 -8.36 15.23 12.60
N GLY A 311 -8.55 16.29 11.82
CA GLY A 311 -8.06 17.63 12.12
C GLY A 311 -6.63 17.94 11.65
N TRP A 312 -5.90 16.96 11.07
CA TRP A 312 -4.55 17.17 10.52
C TRP A 312 -4.49 18.29 9.47
N SER A 313 -5.43 18.26 8.52
CA SER A 313 -5.39 19.19 7.38
C SER A 313 -5.68 20.62 7.85
N GLU A 314 -6.57 20.78 8.82
CA GLU A 314 -6.99 22.05 9.42
C GLU A 314 -6.01 22.60 10.47
N ALA A 315 -5.15 21.75 11.01
CA ALA A 315 -4.15 22.16 12.00
C ALA A 315 -3.10 23.09 11.40
N ASP A 316 -2.62 24.01 12.24
CA ASP A 316 -1.43 24.79 11.97
C ASP A 316 -0.15 23.95 12.17
N GLU A 317 1.00 24.59 12.02
CA GLU A 317 2.32 23.96 12.16
C GLU A 317 2.50 23.25 13.53
N ALA A 318 2.08 23.91 14.62
CA ALA A 318 2.19 23.34 15.97
C ALA A 318 1.21 22.17 16.17
N GLY A 319 -0.01 22.28 15.65
CA GLY A 319 -1.00 21.21 15.70
C GLY A 319 -0.56 19.98 14.89
N ARG A 320 -0.01 20.16 13.68
CA ARG A 320 0.53 19.05 12.89
C ARG A 320 1.73 18.40 13.55
N ALA A 321 2.65 19.19 14.13
CA ALA A 321 3.77 18.64 14.88
C ALA A 321 3.29 17.77 16.06
N LYS A 322 2.25 18.20 16.76
CA LYS A 322 1.63 17.42 17.85
C LYS A 322 1.02 16.11 17.34
N ILE A 323 0.22 16.16 16.27
CA ILE A 323 -0.41 14.95 15.69
C ILE A 323 0.65 13.99 15.16
N TRP A 324 1.70 14.50 14.50
CA TRP A 324 2.83 13.70 14.03
C TRP A 324 3.51 12.96 15.19
N GLU A 325 3.78 13.67 16.29
CA GLU A 325 4.40 13.09 17.47
C GLU A 325 3.49 12.07 18.16
N GLU A 326 2.18 12.32 18.23
CA GLU A 326 1.20 11.36 18.76
C GLU A 326 1.20 10.04 17.96
N HIS A 327 1.33 10.09 16.63
CA HIS A 327 1.44 8.90 15.79
C HIS A 327 2.77 8.17 15.99
N LYS A 328 3.87 8.91 16.20
CA LYS A 328 5.19 8.33 16.49
C LYS A 328 5.14 7.60 17.83
N GLN A 329 4.65 8.26 18.88
CA GLN A 329 4.51 7.67 20.21
C GLN A 329 3.61 6.44 20.18
N TYR A 330 2.45 6.50 19.52
CA TYR A 330 1.61 5.30 19.36
C TYR A 330 2.36 4.13 18.70
N THR A 331 3.14 4.39 17.66
CA THR A 331 3.90 3.33 16.97
C THR A 331 4.95 2.71 17.89
N LEU A 332 5.66 3.53 18.68
CA LEU A 332 6.64 3.07 19.68
C LEU A 332 5.98 2.31 20.83
N GLU A 333 4.87 2.81 21.35
CA GLU A 333 4.09 2.16 22.41
C GLU A 333 3.52 0.82 21.93
N LEU A 334 3.01 0.75 20.69
CA LEU A 334 2.52 -0.49 20.09
C LEU A 334 3.67 -1.50 19.91
N TYR A 335 4.82 -1.07 19.40
CA TYR A 335 6.01 -1.93 19.30
C TYR A 335 6.42 -2.47 20.69
N HIS A 336 6.48 -1.59 21.69
CA HIS A 336 6.81 -1.97 23.06
C HIS A 336 5.80 -3.00 23.61
N PHE A 337 4.50 -2.74 23.48
CA PHE A 337 3.45 -3.69 23.87
C PHE A 337 3.61 -5.05 23.15
N LEU A 338 3.79 -5.03 21.83
CA LEU A 338 3.90 -6.23 21.00
C LEU A 338 5.14 -7.08 21.27
N THR A 339 6.17 -6.51 21.90
CA THR A 339 7.43 -7.20 22.20
C THR A 339 7.59 -7.56 23.67
N THR A 340 6.77 -7.00 24.58
CA THR A 340 6.94 -7.16 26.04
C THR A 340 5.71 -7.69 26.77
N ASP A 341 4.48 -7.45 26.30
CA ASP A 341 3.28 -7.80 27.06
C ASP A 341 2.99 -9.31 26.98
N PRO A 342 2.76 -10.00 28.13
CA PRO A 342 2.54 -11.45 28.19
C PRO A 342 1.32 -11.93 27.39
N ALA A 343 0.34 -11.07 27.10
CA ALA A 343 -0.85 -11.43 26.34
C ALA A 343 -0.59 -11.68 24.85
N VAL A 344 0.52 -11.16 24.32
CA VAL A 344 0.96 -11.46 22.96
C VAL A 344 1.60 -12.86 22.94
N PRO A 345 1.41 -13.72 21.95
CA PRO A 345 2.13 -14.99 21.89
C PRO A 345 3.67 -14.80 21.88
N GLU A 346 4.40 -15.60 22.64
CA GLU A 346 5.87 -15.49 22.79
C GLU A 346 6.62 -15.48 21.45
N HIS A 347 6.21 -16.36 20.52
CA HIS A 347 6.86 -16.42 19.20
C HIS A 347 6.71 -15.10 18.42
N LEU A 348 5.58 -14.40 18.54
CA LEU A 348 5.37 -13.10 17.89
C LEU A 348 6.17 -12.00 18.56
N ARG A 349 6.29 -12.02 19.90
CA ARG A 349 7.17 -11.10 20.64
C ARG A 349 8.61 -11.22 20.17
N GLN A 350 9.11 -12.45 20.10
CA GLN A 350 10.47 -12.74 19.65
C GLN A 350 10.68 -12.31 18.20
N GLU A 351 9.78 -12.70 17.30
CA GLU A 351 9.89 -12.39 15.87
C GLU A 351 9.91 -10.87 15.61
N LEU A 352 9.01 -10.11 16.24
CA LEU A 352 8.98 -8.65 16.10
C LEU A 352 10.19 -7.98 16.79
N GLY A 353 10.63 -8.52 17.93
CA GLY A 353 11.80 -8.04 18.68
C GLY A 353 13.14 -8.19 17.94
N GLU A 354 13.20 -8.98 16.87
CA GLU A 354 14.39 -9.06 16.00
C GLU A 354 14.61 -7.79 15.17
N TYR A 355 13.54 -7.05 14.89
CA TYR A 355 13.57 -5.84 14.06
C TYR A 355 13.99 -4.61 14.85
N GLY A 356 14.81 -3.77 14.21
CA GLY A 356 15.08 -2.38 14.61
C GLY A 356 15.06 -1.45 13.41
N LEU A 357 15.23 -0.16 13.64
CA LEU A 357 15.36 0.85 12.58
C LEU A 357 16.67 0.63 11.80
N CYS A 358 16.70 1.09 10.55
CA CYS A 358 17.90 1.03 9.70
C CYS A 358 18.85 2.19 9.98
N LYS A 359 20.10 1.90 10.37
CA LYS A 359 21.14 2.91 10.68
C LYS A 359 21.47 3.81 9.49
N ASP A 360 21.37 3.29 8.29
CA ASP A 360 21.67 3.99 7.04
C ASP A 360 20.47 4.73 6.43
N GLU A 361 19.28 4.62 7.03
CA GLU A 361 18.09 5.38 6.63
C GLU A 361 17.81 6.48 7.65
N PHE A 362 17.39 7.65 7.15
CA PHE A 362 16.97 8.81 7.95
C PHE A 362 17.92 9.22 9.10
N PRO A 363 19.25 9.27 8.92
CA PRO A 363 20.17 9.60 10.01
C PRO A 363 19.96 10.99 10.61
N ALA A 364 19.39 11.94 9.85
CA ALA A 364 19.03 13.26 10.33
C ALA A 364 17.79 13.29 11.24
N TYR A 365 17.03 12.20 11.30
CA TYR A 365 15.77 12.06 12.05
C TYR A 365 15.85 10.92 13.06
N ASP A 366 17.04 10.63 13.59
CA ASP A 366 17.29 9.51 14.51
C ASP A 366 16.81 8.16 13.95
N HIS A 367 16.97 7.97 12.64
CA HIS A 367 16.54 6.79 11.88
C HIS A 367 15.02 6.59 11.77
N TRP A 368 14.23 7.57 12.23
CA TRP A 368 12.79 7.59 12.09
C TRP A 368 12.36 8.15 10.74
N SER A 369 11.26 7.63 10.19
CA SER A 369 10.64 8.17 8.98
C SER A 369 10.20 9.63 9.19
N PRO A 370 10.67 10.60 8.39
CA PRO A 370 10.27 12.00 8.57
C PRO A 370 8.83 12.26 8.12
N GLN A 371 8.26 11.38 7.30
CA GLN A 371 6.97 11.59 6.65
C GLN A 371 5.87 10.75 7.28
N LEU A 372 4.89 11.42 7.92
CA LEU A 372 3.61 10.78 8.23
C LEU A 372 2.86 10.49 6.93
N TYR A 373 2.34 9.27 6.77
CA TYR A 373 1.58 8.90 5.58
C TYR A 373 0.16 9.45 5.66
N VAL A 374 -0.02 10.66 5.12
CA VAL A 374 -1.31 11.30 4.91
C VAL A 374 -1.99 10.63 3.72
N ARG A 375 -2.99 9.79 4.00
CA ARG A 375 -3.72 9.05 2.95
C ARG A 375 -4.81 9.91 2.29
N GLU A 376 -5.42 10.79 3.05
CA GLU A 376 -6.56 11.59 2.61
C GLU A 376 -6.59 12.89 3.42
N GLY A 377 -6.51 14.02 2.72
CA GLY A 377 -6.66 15.36 3.30
C GLY A 377 -7.90 16.06 2.75
N ARG A 378 -7.80 17.38 2.55
CA ARG A 378 -8.83 18.10 1.80
C ARG A 378 -8.95 17.56 0.38
N ARG A 379 -10.15 17.63 -0.18
CA ARG A 379 -10.42 17.44 -1.61
C ARG A 379 -11.05 18.70 -2.16
N MET A 380 -10.51 19.19 -3.27
CA MET A 380 -11.03 20.36 -3.95
C MET A 380 -12.49 20.14 -4.38
N LYS A 381 -13.31 21.19 -4.42
CA LYS A 381 -14.58 21.21 -5.16
C LYS A 381 -14.35 21.98 -6.45
N GLY A 382 -13.78 21.28 -7.44
CA GLY A 382 -13.36 21.86 -8.71
C GLY A 382 -14.42 21.77 -9.80
N LEU A 383 -14.00 22.02 -11.05
CA LEU A 383 -14.86 21.97 -12.23
C LEU A 383 -15.47 20.58 -12.51
N TYR A 384 -14.89 19.53 -11.93
CA TYR A 384 -15.41 18.17 -12.01
C TYR A 384 -15.07 17.39 -10.75
N VAL A 385 -16.05 16.71 -10.16
CA VAL A 385 -15.85 15.83 -9.01
C VAL A 385 -15.85 14.39 -9.51
N LEU A 386 -14.68 13.77 -9.54
CA LEU A 386 -14.55 12.34 -9.82
C LEU A 386 -15.23 11.50 -8.72
N SER A 387 -15.96 10.47 -9.12
CA SER A 387 -16.76 9.61 -8.25
C SER A 387 -16.55 8.12 -8.53
N GLN A 388 -17.11 7.25 -7.71
CA GLN A 388 -17.17 5.80 -7.92
C GLN A 388 -17.68 5.44 -9.33
N ARG A 389 -18.67 6.18 -9.83
CA ARG A 389 -19.27 5.96 -11.14
C ARG A 389 -18.23 6.11 -12.25
N ASP A 390 -17.32 7.06 -12.12
CA ASP A 390 -16.25 7.29 -13.09
C ASP A 390 -15.24 6.16 -13.11
N ILE A 391 -15.08 5.45 -12.00
CA ILE A 391 -14.16 4.31 -11.88
C ILE A 391 -14.80 3.04 -12.45
N LEU A 392 -16.07 2.77 -12.12
CA LEU A 392 -16.71 1.48 -12.38
C LEU A 392 -17.59 1.45 -13.63
N GLU A 393 -18.16 2.59 -14.04
CA GLU A 393 -19.20 2.63 -15.08
C GLU A 393 -18.84 3.58 -16.24
N GLN A 394 -18.17 4.69 -15.96
CA GLN A 394 -17.86 5.75 -16.93
C GLN A 394 -16.35 6.05 -16.98
N PRO A 395 -15.50 5.08 -17.35
CA PRO A 395 -14.05 5.24 -17.29
C PRO A 395 -13.48 6.20 -18.33
N GLU A 396 -14.26 6.60 -19.34
CA GLU A 396 -13.84 7.52 -20.40
C GLU A 396 -14.21 8.98 -20.09
N LYS A 397 -13.35 9.90 -20.53
CA LYS A 397 -13.42 11.34 -20.38
C LYS A 397 -12.91 12.02 -21.65
N GLU A 398 -13.39 13.23 -21.90
CA GLU A 398 -13.01 14.00 -23.10
C GLU A 398 -11.62 14.63 -22.98
N ASP A 399 -11.16 14.87 -21.76
CA ASP A 399 -9.96 15.61 -21.40
C ASP A 399 -9.00 14.84 -20.46
N PRO A 400 -8.68 13.55 -20.73
CA PRO A 400 -7.85 12.75 -19.84
C PRO A 400 -6.43 13.30 -19.69
N ILE A 401 -5.93 13.31 -18.44
CA ILE A 401 -4.55 13.68 -18.14
C ILE A 401 -3.75 12.55 -17.50
N VAL A 402 -4.41 11.48 -17.05
CA VAL A 402 -3.77 10.25 -16.55
C VAL A 402 -4.77 9.10 -16.61
N ILE A 403 -4.26 7.87 -16.71
CA ILE A 403 -5.02 6.65 -16.39
C ILE A 403 -4.65 6.19 -14.98
N SER A 404 -5.64 6.13 -14.09
CA SER A 404 -5.52 5.43 -12.81
C SER A 404 -6.09 4.03 -12.95
N SER A 405 -5.56 3.08 -12.19
CA SER A 405 -6.01 1.68 -12.21
C SER A 405 -5.76 0.93 -10.90
N PHE A 406 -5.53 1.68 -9.82
CA PHE A 406 -5.42 1.10 -8.49
C PHE A 406 -6.82 0.71 -7.97
N PRO A 407 -6.96 -0.35 -7.16
CA PRO A 407 -8.25 -0.73 -6.58
C PRO A 407 -8.86 0.42 -5.77
N ILE A 408 -10.19 0.43 -5.61
CA ILE A 408 -10.79 1.29 -4.58
C ILE A 408 -10.46 0.64 -3.23
N ASP A 409 -9.60 1.27 -2.41
CA ASP A 409 -9.32 0.82 -1.06
C ASP A 409 -9.25 1.96 -0.02
N SER A 410 -9.86 1.71 1.12
CA SER A 410 -9.86 2.62 2.26
C SER A 410 -9.51 1.83 3.51
N HIS A 411 -8.79 2.46 4.43
CA HIS A 411 -8.48 1.88 5.74
C HIS A 411 -9.50 2.33 6.79
N ASP A 412 -9.38 1.78 8.01
CA ASP A 412 -10.27 2.12 9.11
C ASP A 412 -10.31 3.64 9.38
N CYS A 413 -11.51 4.19 9.50
CA CYS A 413 -11.78 5.56 9.91
C CYS A 413 -12.16 5.61 11.40
N GLN A 414 -12.89 4.60 11.87
CA GLN A 414 -13.35 4.49 13.25
C GLN A 414 -13.20 3.06 13.80
N ARG A 415 -13.14 2.94 15.12
CA ARG A 415 -13.21 1.67 15.84
C ARG A 415 -14.32 1.75 16.89
N VAL A 416 -15.41 1.03 16.65
CA VAL A 416 -16.68 1.20 17.35
C VAL A 416 -16.86 0.12 18.40
N ALA A 417 -17.14 0.51 19.65
CA ALA A 417 -17.59 -0.41 20.69
C ALA A 417 -19.11 -0.58 20.61
N LEU A 418 -19.61 -1.80 20.42
CA LEU A 418 -21.04 -2.03 20.27
C LEU A 418 -21.70 -2.30 21.62
N LYS A 419 -22.85 -1.66 21.86
CA LYS A 419 -23.62 -1.78 23.12
C LYS A 419 -24.21 -3.17 23.34
N ASP A 420 -24.46 -3.92 22.27
CA ASP A 420 -24.90 -5.32 22.30
C ASP A 420 -23.73 -6.32 22.43
N GLY A 421 -22.50 -5.80 22.52
CA GLY A 421 -21.28 -6.58 22.68
C GLY A 421 -20.46 -6.71 21.39
N GLY A 422 -19.16 -6.59 21.54
CA GLY A 422 -18.17 -6.67 20.46
C GLY A 422 -17.54 -5.31 20.13
N VAL A 423 -16.48 -5.37 19.34
CA VAL A 423 -15.83 -4.19 18.74
C VAL A 423 -15.73 -4.42 17.24
N ILE A 424 -16.01 -3.40 16.43
CA ILE A 424 -15.92 -3.47 14.98
C ILE A 424 -15.12 -2.30 14.43
N ASN A 425 -14.26 -2.58 13.46
CA ASN A 425 -13.58 -1.55 12.70
C ASN A 425 -14.48 -1.07 11.55
N GLU A 426 -14.53 0.23 11.35
CA GLU A 426 -15.42 0.93 10.43
C GLU A 426 -14.59 1.79 9.47
N GLY A 427 -15.02 1.87 8.22
CA GLY A 427 -14.47 2.76 7.19
C GLY A 427 -13.58 2.06 6.17
N THR A 428 -13.18 0.82 6.47
CA THR A 428 -12.42 0.02 5.50
C THR A 428 -13.26 -0.26 4.26
N ILE A 429 -12.68 -0.04 3.08
CA ILE A 429 -13.14 -0.59 1.81
C ILE A 429 -12.07 -1.58 1.37
N MET A 430 -12.39 -2.88 1.36
CA MET A 430 -11.44 -3.88 0.87
C MET A 430 -11.20 -3.68 -0.63
N PRO A 431 -9.98 -3.95 -1.14
CA PRO A 431 -9.61 -3.62 -2.51
C PRO A 431 -10.63 -4.09 -3.55
N VAL A 432 -11.36 -3.15 -4.16
CA VAL A 432 -12.31 -3.42 -5.24
C VAL A 432 -11.54 -3.57 -6.55
N ARG A 433 -11.46 -4.80 -7.06
CA ARG A 433 -10.63 -5.20 -8.19
C ARG A 433 -11.44 -5.79 -9.32
N ILE A 434 -10.85 -5.83 -10.52
CA ILE A 434 -11.37 -6.68 -11.59
C ILE A 434 -11.20 -8.15 -11.16
N PRO A 435 -12.27 -8.97 -11.17
CA PRO A 435 -12.17 -10.39 -10.84
C PRO A 435 -11.08 -11.09 -11.65
N GLY A 436 -10.31 -11.98 -11.00
CA GLY A 436 -9.18 -12.68 -11.62
C GLY A 436 -7.93 -11.83 -11.84
N ARG A 437 -7.91 -10.56 -11.40
CA ARG A 437 -6.75 -9.66 -11.52
C ARG A 437 -6.29 -9.10 -10.19
N ARG A 438 -5.04 -8.66 -10.16
CA ARG A 438 -4.43 -7.99 -8.99
C ARG A 438 -4.63 -6.48 -8.98
N HIS A 439 -5.05 -5.88 -10.09
CA HIS A 439 -5.24 -4.44 -10.22
C HIS A 439 -6.72 -4.04 -10.19
N GLY A 440 -6.97 -2.74 -9.99
CA GLY A 440 -8.28 -2.12 -10.06
C GLY A 440 -8.80 -1.96 -11.49
N TYR A 441 -9.93 -1.27 -11.62
CA TYR A 441 -10.48 -0.86 -12.90
C TYR A 441 -9.68 0.32 -13.44
N ALA A 442 -9.33 0.30 -14.73
CA ALA A 442 -8.64 1.42 -15.36
C ALA A 442 -9.66 2.50 -15.77
N TYR A 443 -9.37 3.76 -15.43
CA TYR A 443 -10.22 4.92 -15.75
C TYR A 443 -9.38 6.16 -16.01
N GLN A 444 -9.94 7.08 -16.79
CA GLN A 444 -9.37 8.38 -17.10
C GLN A 444 -9.69 9.39 -16.00
N VAL A 445 -8.66 10.09 -15.52
CA VAL A 445 -8.83 11.30 -14.70
C VAL A 445 -8.79 12.51 -15.62
N PRO A 446 -9.86 13.34 -15.67
CA PRO A 446 -9.91 14.47 -16.58
C PRO A 446 -9.21 15.71 -16.02
N TYR A 447 -8.70 16.56 -16.91
CA TYR A 447 -8.00 17.82 -16.58
C TYR A 447 -8.82 18.70 -15.65
N ARG A 448 -10.12 18.84 -15.91
CA ARG A 448 -11.08 19.56 -15.04
C ARG A 448 -11.13 19.10 -13.57
N SER A 449 -10.61 17.93 -13.21
CA SER A 449 -10.55 17.48 -11.81
C SER A 449 -9.44 18.15 -11.00
N ILE A 450 -8.42 18.70 -11.67
CA ILE A 450 -7.30 19.41 -11.01
C ILE A 450 -7.45 20.93 -11.13
N LEU A 451 -8.62 21.42 -11.57
CA LEU A 451 -8.92 22.83 -11.76
C LEU A 451 -9.97 23.33 -10.77
N PRO A 452 -9.71 24.44 -10.05
CA PRO A 452 -10.74 25.14 -9.31
C PRO A 452 -11.70 25.89 -10.24
N GLU A 453 -12.83 26.32 -9.70
CA GLU A 453 -13.71 27.29 -10.36
C GLU A 453 -12.93 28.58 -10.69
N ALA A 454 -13.04 29.08 -11.92
CA ALA A 454 -12.23 30.23 -12.37
C ALA A 454 -12.44 31.51 -11.53
N LYS A 455 -13.66 31.68 -10.99
CA LYS A 455 -13.99 32.79 -10.06
C LYS A 455 -13.30 32.67 -8.70
N GLU A 456 -12.93 31.46 -8.30
CA GLU A 456 -12.22 31.21 -7.05
C GLU A 456 -10.72 31.33 -7.25
N CYS A 457 -10.17 30.73 -8.30
CA CYS A 457 -8.75 30.89 -8.65
C CYS A 457 -8.47 30.60 -10.12
N ASP A 458 -7.82 31.51 -10.86
CA ASP A 458 -7.64 31.38 -12.32
C ASP A 458 -6.22 30.93 -12.75
N ASN A 459 -5.30 30.79 -11.78
CA ASN A 459 -3.91 30.43 -12.03
C ASN A 459 -3.36 29.35 -11.05
N LEU A 460 -4.22 28.45 -10.57
CA LEU A 460 -3.86 27.36 -9.65
C LEU A 460 -4.27 25.99 -10.19
N LEU A 461 -3.37 25.00 -10.12
CA LEU A 461 -3.68 23.58 -10.34
C LEU A 461 -3.51 22.77 -9.05
N VAL A 462 -4.34 21.76 -8.84
CA VAL A 462 -4.35 20.93 -7.62
C VAL A 462 -4.31 19.43 -7.97
N PRO A 463 -3.12 18.85 -8.27
CA PRO A 463 -3.00 17.45 -8.68
C PRO A 463 -3.13 16.42 -7.54
N VAL A 464 -2.88 16.79 -6.28
CA VAL A 464 -2.84 15.83 -5.15
C VAL A 464 -4.17 15.84 -4.40
N ALA A 465 -4.56 17.00 -3.87
CA ALA A 465 -5.86 17.25 -3.22
C ALA A 465 -6.97 17.52 -4.25
N LEU A 466 -6.94 16.83 -5.39
CA LEU A 466 -7.81 17.04 -6.54
C LEU A 466 -9.30 16.87 -6.20
N SER A 467 -10.15 17.27 -7.15
CA SER A 467 -11.60 17.24 -7.00
C SER A 467 -12.19 15.85 -7.23
N CYS A 468 -12.53 15.18 -6.14
CA CYS A 468 -13.14 13.86 -6.14
C CYS A 468 -13.90 13.54 -4.83
N THR A 469 -14.65 12.44 -4.80
CA THR A 469 -15.30 11.89 -3.61
C THR A 469 -14.33 11.06 -2.75
N HIS A 470 -14.74 10.67 -1.54
CA HIS A 470 -14.00 9.76 -0.67
C HIS A 470 -13.78 8.38 -1.32
N VAL A 471 -14.78 7.88 -2.03
CA VAL A 471 -14.67 6.61 -2.74
C VAL A 471 -13.67 6.74 -3.89
N ALA A 472 -13.69 7.85 -4.63
CA ALA A 472 -12.77 8.05 -5.75
C ALA A 472 -11.32 8.27 -5.29
N ILE A 473 -11.09 9.08 -4.24
CA ILE A 473 -9.71 9.33 -3.75
C ILE A 473 -9.03 8.03 -3.29
N SER A 474 -9.81 7.08 -2.77
CA SER A 474 -9.38 5.73 -2.37
C SER A 474 -8.76 4.89 -3.51
N SER A 475 -8.95 5.28 -4.77
CA SER A 475 -8.28 4.68 -5.93
C SER A 475 -7.23 5.61 -6.57
N ILE A 476 -7.33 6.93 -6.38
CA ILE A 476 -6.45 7.92 -7.03
C ILE A 476 -5.17 8.17 -6.22
N ARG A 477 -5.25 8.11 -4.89
CA ARG A 477 -4.21 8.60 -3.95
C ARG A 477 -2.87 7.85 -3.94
N VAL A 478 -2.65 6.91 -4.84
CA VAL A 478 -1.41 6.13 -4.88
C VAL A 478 -0.34 6.84 -5.70
N GLU A 479 0.91 6.63 -5.31
CA GLU A 479 2.07 7.34 -5.82
C GLU A 479 2.25 7.21 -7.34
N PRO A 480 1.94 6.06 -8.00
CA PRO A 480 1.94 6.00 -9.46
C PRO A 480 1.03 7.01 -10.14
N THR A 481 -0.21 7.15 -9.65
CA THR A 481 -1.19 8.09 -10.21
C THR A 481 -0.83 9.53 -9.85
N TRP A 482 -0.43 9.81 -8.60
CA TRP A 482 -0.04 11.16 -8.17
C TRP A 482 1.19 11.70 -8.89
N MET A 483 2.21 10.88 -9.15
CA MET A 483 3.39 11.33 -9.92
C MET A 483 2.99 11.80 -11.33
N ILE A 484 2.07 11.09 -11.98
CA ILE A 484 1.62 11.43 -13.33
C ILE A 484 0.64 12.61 -13.31
N LEU A 485 -0.24 12.71 -12.31
CA LEU A 485 -1.07 13.92 -12.11
C LEU A 485 -0.21 15.16 -11.91
N GLY A 486 0.84 15.03 -11.09
CA GLY A 486 1.87 16.05 -10.92
C GLY A 486 2.51 16.45 -12.24
N GLN A 487 3.01 15.47 -13.00
CA GLN A 487 3.58 15.69 -14.33
C GLN A 487 2.62 16.48 -15.24
N SER A 488 1.35 16.07 -15.32
CA SER A 488 0.31 16.75 -16.08
C SER A 488 0.10 18.20 -15.64
N ALA A 489 0.02 18.43 -14.33
CA ALA A 489 -0.16 19.76 -13.77
C ALA A 489 1.04 20.67 -14.08
N GLY A 490 2.26 20.14 -14.03
CA GLY A 490 3.48 20.87 -14.39
C GLY A 490 3.50 21.29 -15.87
N ILE A 491 3.12 20.38 -16.78
CA ILE A 491 3.01 20.68 -18.21
C ILE A 491 1.96 21.76 -18.45
N ALA A 492 0.78 21.60 -17.86
CA ALA A 492 -0.31 22.59 -17.96
C ALA A 492 0.09 23.96 -17.40
N ALA A 493 0.78 24.00 -16.25
CA ALA A 493 1.25 25.23 -15.63
C ALA A 493 2.23 25.99 -16.53
N ALA A 494 3.22 25.29 -17.09
CA ALA A 494 4.19 25.89 -17.99
C ALA A 494 3.54 26.42 -19.27
N LEU A 495 2.60 25.67 -19.86
CA LEU A 495 1.85 26.10 -21.03
C LEU A 495 0.99 27.33 -20.74
N ALA A 496 0.26 27.34 -19.62
CA ALA A 496 -0.57 28.48 -19.22
C ALA A 496 0.29 29.74 -18.96
N ALA A 497 1.42 29.60 -18.26
CA ALA A 497 2.35 30.70 -18.02
C ALA A 497 2.98 31.25 -19.31
N LYS A 498 3.26 30.38 -20.28
CA LYS A 498 3.84 30.73 -21.58
C LYS A 498 2.83 31.40 -22.52
N GLN A 499 1.58 30.94 -22.51
CA GLN A 499 0.51 31.46 -23.36
C GLN A 499 -0.22 32.67 -22.74
N ASP A 500 0.12 33.02 -21.50
CA ASP A 500 -0.54 34.08 -20.73
C ASP A 500 -2.07 33.88 -20.66
N THR A 501 -2.47 32.65 -20.33
CA THR A 501 -3.87 32.24 -20.22
C THR A 501 -4.18 31.68 -18.83
N THR A 502 -5.45 31.62 -18.47
CA THR A 502 -5.88 30.95 -17.24
C THR A 502 -5.74 29.44 -17.39
N VAL A 503 -5.57 28.74 -16.27
CA VAL A 503 -5.42 27.28 -16.30
C VAL A 503 -6.68 26.59 -16.84
N GLN A 504 -7.85 27.20 -16.65
CA GLN A 504 -9.14 26.73 -17.18
C GLN A 504 -9.31 26.99 -18.68
N ALA A 505 -8.73 28.07 -19.22
CA ALA A 505 -8.83 28.42 -20.63
C ALA A 505 -7.74 27.78 -21.50
N LEU A 506 -6.83 26.99 -20.91
CA LEU A 506 -5.80 26.27 -21.65
C LEU A 506 -6.45 25.26 -22.62
N PRO A 507 -6.19 25.33 -23.94
CA PRO A 507 -6.78 24.40 -24.90
C PRO A 507 -6.29 22.97 -24.68
N TYR A 508 -7.22 22.06 -24.35
CA TYR A 508 -6.89 20.66 -24.09
C TYR A 508 -6.12 19.96 -25.24
N PRO A 509 -6.40 20.19 -26.55
CA PRO A 509 -5.59 19.60 -27.61
C PRO A 509 -4.10 19.95 -27.52
N ALA A 510 -3.76 21.18 -27.14
CA ALA A 510 -2.38 21.60 -26.95
C ALA A 510 -1.75 20.92 -25.71
N LEU A 511 -2.51 20.79 -24.62
CA LEU A 511 -2.06 20.03 -23.44
C LEU A 511 -1.82 18.57 -23.81
N LYS A 512 -2.79 17.89 -24.43
CA LYS A 512 -2.72 16.49 -24.86
C LYS A 512 -1.48 16.21 -25.70
N GLU A 513 -1.15 17.06 -26.66
CA GLU A 513 0.06 16.93 -27.49
C GLU A 513 1.32 16.85 -26.61
N ARG A 514 1.43 17.73 -25.61
CA ARG A 514 2.58 17.78 -24.70
C ARG A 514 2.61 16.62 -23.71
N LEU A 515 1.45 16.18 -23.18
CA LEU A 515 1.36 14.99 -22.33
C LEU A 515 1.91 13.75 -23.06
N LEU A 516 1.48 13.54 -24.30
CA LEU A 516 1.95 12.43 -25.15
C LEU A 516 3.45 12.56 -25.47
N ALA A 517 3.93 13.77 -25.77
CA ALA A 517 5.35 14.03 -26.00
C ALA A 517 6.22 13.68 -24.77
N GLN A 518 5.67 13.82 -23.56
CA GLN A 518 6.30 13.37 -22.32
C GLN A 518 5.93 11.94 -21.89
N LYS A 519 5.50 11.11 -22.86
CA LYS A 519 5.26 9.66 -22.73
C LYS A 519 4.14 9.28 -21.76
N GLN A 520 3.19 10.17 -21.49
CA GLN A 520 2.00 9.79 -20.74
C GLN A 520 1.05 8.96 -21.60
N VAL A 521 0.34 8.04 -20.95
CA VAL A 521 -0.71 7.22 -21.56
C VAL A 521 -2.05 7.84 -21.20
N LEU A 522 -2.88 8.10 -22.21
CA LEU A 522 -4.18 8.75 -22.04
C LEU A 522 -5.34 7.87 -22.48
N ASP A 523 -5.08 6.82 -23.26
CA ASP A 523 -6.10 5.87 -23.71
C ASP A 523 -6.22 4.70 -22.73
N LEU A 524 -7.45 4.21 -22.54
CA LEU A 524 -7.70 3.07 -21.67
C LEU A 524 -7.00 1.81 -22.23
N PRO A 525 -6.39 0.98 -21.36
CA PRO A 525 -5.65 -0.18 -21.80
C PRO A 525 -6.60 -1.27 -22.30
N MET A 526 -6.23 -1.92 -23.41
CA MET A 526 -6.79 -3.22 -23.73
C MET A 526 -6.18 -4.27 -22.81
N LEU A 527 -7.01 -4.90 -21.99
CA LEU A 527 -6.57 -5.95 -21.07
C LEU A 527 -6.54 -7.31 -21.78
N PRO A 528 -5.49 -8.14 -21.59
CA PRO A 528 -5.43 -9.47 -22.20
C PRO A 528 -6.54 -10.37 -21.65
N GLU A 529 -7.12 -11.28 -22.42
CA GLU A 529 -8.16 -12.19 -21.91
C GLU A 529 -7.67 -12.99 -20.70
N LEU A 530 -8.55 -13.15 -19.70
CA LEU A 530 -8.28 -14.07 -18.59
C LEU A 530 -8.49 -15.51 -19.08
N PRO A 531 -7.69 -16.47 -18.60
CA PRO A 531 -7.99 -17.88 -18.84
C PRO A 531 -9.40 -18.19 -18.32
N PRO A 532 -10.15 -19.09 -18.99
CA PRO A 532 -11.51 -19.42 -18.59
C PRO A 532 -11.55 -19.94 -17.16
N GLU A 533 -12.52 -19.48 -16.37
CA GLU A 533 -12.72 -20.02 -15.03
C GLU A 533 -12.97 -21.55 -15.12
N PRO A 534 -12.34 -22.36 -14.26
CA PRO A 534 -12.57 -23.79 -14.26
C PRO A 534 -14.05 -24.07 -13.96
N LYS A 535 -14.75 -24.69 -14.91
CA LYS A 535 -16.14 -25.13 -14.74
C LYS A 535 -16.17 -26.36 -13.82
N GLY A 536 -16.58 -26.17 -12.57
CA GLY A 536 -16.71 -27.24 -11.58
C GLY A 536 -17.09 -26.72 -10.20
N PRO A 537 -17.45 -27.60 -9.24
CA PRO A 537 -17.71 -27.19 -7.86
C PRO A 537 -16.47 -26.50 -7.28
N VAL A 538 -16.68 -25.40 -6.55
CA VAL A 538 -15.60 -24.61 -5.94
C VAL A 538 -14.90 -25.37 -4.81
N SER A 539 -15.68 -26.18 -4.09
CA SER A 539 -15.27 -27.03 -2.99
C SER A 539 -15.97 -28.39 -3.12
N ILE A 540 -15.27 -29.46 -2.73
CA ILE A 540 -15.80 -30.82 -2.68
C ILE A 540 -15.82 -31.26 -1.22
N ALA A 541 -16.98 -31.68 -0.73
CA ALA A 541 -17.10 -32.15 0.65
C ALA A 541 -16.32 -33.47 0.84
N PRO A 542 -15.40 -33.59 1.82
CA PRO A 542 -14.64 -34.82 2.07
C PRO A 542 -15.55 -36.05 2.21
N ALA A 543 -16.70 -35.90 2.87
CA ALA A 543 -17.67 -36.96 3.10
C ALA A 543 -18.42 -37.44 1.84
N SER A 544 -18.38 -36.69 0.74
CA SER A 544 -18.99 -37.10 -0.54
C SER A 544 -18.07 -37.99 -1.38
N LEU A 545 -16.82 -38.18 -0.96
CA LEU A 545 -15.79 -38.90 -1.70
C LEU A 545 -15.61 -40.31 -1.14
N PRO A 546 -15.33 -41.31 -1.99
CA PRO A 546 -15.14 -42.68 -1.54
C PRO A 546 -13.82 -42.87 -0.77
N GLY A 547 -13.76 -43.94 0.04
CA GLY A 547 -12.57 -44.31 0.81
C GLY A 547 -12.33 -43.43 2.03
N LEU A 548 -11.11 -43.47 2.54
CA LEU A 548 -10.67 -42.63 3.64
C LEU A 548 -10.07 -41.34 3.08
N VAL A 549 -10.69 -40.20 3.36
CA VAL A 549 -10.21 -38.87 2.96
C VAL A 549 -9.67 -38.13 4.17
N LEU A 550 -8.42 -37.67 4.05
CA LEU A 550 -7.68 -36.92 5.07
C LEU A 550 -7.46 -35.51 4.53
N ASP A 551 -8.33 -34.58 4.94
CA ASP A 551 -8.35 -33.17 4.57
C ASP A 551 -7.32 -32.36 5.39
N ASP A 552 -6.74 -31.29 4.83
CA ASP A 552 -5.70 -30.48 5.50
C ASP A 552 -6.11 -29.96 6.88
N ALA A 553 -7.40 -29.73 7.12
CA ALA A 553 -7.93 -29.34 8.43
C ALA A 553 -7.70 -30.41 9.53
N GLN A 554 -7.40 -31.66 9.14
CA GLN A 554 -7.09 -32.77 10.05
C GLN A 554 -5.57 -32.96 10.27
N ALA A 555 -4.72 -32.20 9.57
CA ALA A 555 -3.28 -32.36 9.67
C ALA A 555 -2.71 -31.68 10.93
N GLU A 556 -1.78 -32.35 11.59
CA GLU A 556 -0.82 -31.73 12.49
C GLU A 556 0.26 -31.03 11.63
N LEU A 557 0.30 -29.70 11.66
CA LEU A 557 1.23 -28.90 10.87
C LEU A 557 2.48 -28.54 11.68
N VAL A 558 3.64 -28.84 11.12
CA VAL A 558 4.96 -28.46 11.64
C VAL A 558 5.61 -27.50 10.66
N GLY A 559 6.27 -26.46 11.16
CA GLY A 559 6.88 -25.42 10.33
C GLY A 559 5.89 -24.41 9.78
N SER A 560 6.34 -23.57 8.84
CA SER A 560 5.51 -22.50 8.28
C SER A 560 4.64 -23.01 7.13
N TRP A 561 3.33 -22.84 7.28
CA TRP A 561 2.31 -23.08 6.26
C TRP A 561 1.43 -21.85 6.12
N SER A 562 0.93 -21.61 4.91
CA SER A 562 -0.04 -20.54 4.62
C SER A 562 -1.28 -21.15 3.98
N SER A 563 -2.46 -20.75 4.48
CA SER A 563 -3.75 -21.20 3.94
C SER A 563 -4.17 -20.38 2.72
N SER A 564 -4.79 -21.03 1.74
CA SER A 564 -5.36 -20.40 0.55
C SER A 564 -6.59 -21.15 0.05
N SER A 565 -7.44 -20.46 -0.71
CA SER A 565 -8.57 -21.03 -1.44
C SER A 565 -8.57 -20.57 -2.92
N GLY A 566 -7.42 -20.07 -3.39
CA GLY A 566 -7.30 -19.41 -4.69
C GLY A 566 -7.37 -20.34 -5.91
N PHE A 567 -7.17 -21.65 -5.73
CA PHE A 567 -7.27 -22.65 -6.79
C PHE A 567 -8.42 -23.57 -6.49
N LYS A 568 -9.27 -23.85 -7.49
CA LYS A 568 -10.50 -24.64 -7.36
C LYS A 568 -10.52 -25.75 -8.41
N PRO A 569 -11.16 -26.90 -8.15
CA PRO A 569 -11.73 -27.31 -6.85
C PRO A 569 -10.66 -27.56 -5.79
N TYR A 570 -11.01 -27.39 -4.52
CA TYR A 570 -10.29 -27.93 -3.36
C TYR A 570 -11.19 -28.84 -2.53
N ILE A 571 -10.61 -29.71 -1.71
CA ILE A 571 -11.35 -30.53 -0.76
C ILE A 571 -11.61 -29.70 0.50
N GLY A 572 -12.80 -29.84 1.09
CA GLY A 572 -13.12 -29.12 2.32
C GLY A 572 -13.17 -27.60 2.10
N THR A 573 -12.36 -26.84 2.85
CA THR A 573 -12.48 -25.37 2.93
C THR A 573 -11.35 -24.59 2.25
N GLY A 574 -10.27 -25.25 1.86
CA GLY A 574 -9.10 -24.62 1.23
C GLY A 574 -7.94 -25.60 1.12
N TYR A 575 -6.71 -25.08 1.14
CA TYR A 575 -5.49 -25.87 1.18
C TYR A 575 -4.35 -25.08 1.83
N MET A 576 -3.28 -25.76 2.18
CA MET A 576 -2.04 -25.19 2.70
C MET A 576 -0.93 -25.15 1.64
N HIS A 577 -0.02 -24.19 1.74
CA HIS A 577 1.22 -24.15 0.97
C HIS A 577 2.44 -23.69 1.78
N ASP A 578 3.62 -24.14 1.37
CA ASP A 578 4.88 -23.91 2.09
C ASP A 578 5.59 -22.60 1.72
N ASN A 579 5.01 -21.79 0.82
CA ASN A 579 5.64 -20.58 0.25
C ASN A 579 6.95 -20.84 -0.51
N GLN A 580 7.09 -22.01 -1.15
CA GLN A 580 8.27 -22.35 -1.97
C GLN A 580 9.59 -22.36 -1.17
N VAL A 581 9.52 -22.71 0.11
CA VAL A 581 10.69 -22.68 1.00
C VAL A 581 11.59 -23.89 0.77
N GLY A 582 11.03 -25.08 0.55
CA GLY A 582 11.78 -26.28 0.12
C GLY A 582 12.87 -26.82 1.08
N ASN A 583 12.93 -26.34 2.33
CA ASN A 583 14.04 -26.61 3.27
C ASN A 583 13.81 -27.80 4.21
N GLY A 584 12.69 -28.53 4.07
CA GLY A 584 12.34 -29.68 4.91
C GLY A 584 11.79 -29.37 6.30
N ARG A 585 11.61 -28.09 6.65
CA ARG A 585 11.05 -27.70 7.95
C ARG A 585 9.52 -27.75 7.99
N SER A 586 8.86 -27.71 6.82
CA SER A 586 7.39 -27.75 6.75
C SER A 586 6.91 -29.17 6.52
N LYS A 587 6.07 -29.67 7.43
CA LYS A 587 5.45 -31.00 7.37
C LYS A 587 3.97 -30.92 7.71
N ALA A 588 3.16 -31.70 7.00
CA ALA A 588 1.76 -31.95 7.33
C ALA A 588 1.60 -33.43 7.66
N ILE A 589 1.22 -33.72 8.91
CA ILE A 589 1.20 -35.08 9.46
C ILE A 589 -0.25 -35.47 9.72
N PHE A 590 -0.71 -36.52 9.06
CA PHE A 590 -2.03 -37.10 9.22
C PHE A 590 -1.93 -38.38 10.03
N ARG A 591 -2.70 -38.50 11.10
CA ARG A 591 -2.78 -39.70 11.94
C ARG A 591 -4.14 -40.35 11.77
N PHE A 592 -4.16 -41.65 11.50
CA PHE A 592 -5.40 -42.38 11.26
C PHE A 592 -5.27 -43.87 11.59
N LYS A 593 -6.40 -44.55 11.69
CA LYS A 593 -6.45 -46.02 11.74
C LYS A 593 -6.96 -46.54 10.40
N ALA A 594 -6.26 -47.51 9.82
CA ALA A 594 -6.70 -48.12 8.58
C ALA A 594 -8.03 -48.87 8.81
N PRO A 595 -9.07 -48.65 7.98
CA PRO A 595 -10.36 -49.33 8.15
C PRO A 595 -10.25 -50.86 8.11
N GLN A 596 -9.34 -51.38 7.27
CA GLN A 596 -9.01 -52.79 7.14
C GLN A 596 -7.54 -52.95 6.72
N ALA A 597 -6.95 -54.11 6.97
CA ALA A 597 -5.62 -54.43 6.45
C ALA A 597 -5.70 -54.71 4.93
N GLY A 598 -4.72 -54.26 4.16
CA GLY A 598 -4.66 -54.53 2.73
C GLY A 598 -3.91 -53.49 1.92
N ASP A 599 -3.92 -53.65 0.60
CA ASP A 599 -3.32 -52.70 -0.34
C ASP A 599 -4.28 -51.54 -0.63
N TYR A 600 -3.76 -50.33 -0.60
CA TYR A 600 -4.47 -49.09 -0.87
C TYR A 600 -3.78 -48.32 -1.99
N GLU A 601 -4.57 -47.74 -2.88
CA GLU A 601 -4.12 -46.65 -3.73
C GLU A 601 -4.08 -45.36 -2.89
N VAL A 602 -2.94 -44.69 -2.92
CA VAL A 602 -2.76 -43.37 -2.30
C VAL A 602 -2.94 -42.34 -3.40
N ARG A 603 -3.91 -41.45 -3.22
CA ARG A 603 -4.20 -40.35 -4.13
C ARG A 603 -4.10 -39.02 -3.38
N MET A 604 -3.72 -37.95 -4.09
CA MET A 604 -3.51 -36.62 -3.51
C MET A 604 -4.28 -35.55 -4.29
N ALA A 605 -4.92 -34.65 -3.56
CA ALA A 605 -5.50 -33.41 -4.07
C ALA A 605 -4.49 -32.29 -3.91
N TYR A 606 -4.37 -31.45 -4.94
CA TYR A 606 -3.50 -30.28 -4.98
C TYR A 606 -3.83 -29.40 -6.18
N SER A 607 -3.49 -28.12 -6.07
CA SER A 607 -3.57 -27.14 -7.15
C SER A 607 -2.37 -27.28 -8.11
N ALA A 608 -2.61 -27.82 -9.30
CA ALA A 608 -1.57 -28.01 -10.30
C ALA A 608 -1.16 -26.69 -10.95
N HIS A 609 0.14 -26.44 -11.04
CA HIS A 609 0.70 -25.26 -11.70
C HIS A 609 2.18 -25.50 -12.04
N ALA A 610 2.71 -24.79 -13.05
CA ALA A 610 4.12 -24.93 -13.46
C ALA A 610 5.13 -24.54 -12.36
N THR A 611 4.69 -23.81 -11.32
CA THR A 611 5.52 -23.41 -10.17
C THR A 611 5.51 -24.41 -9.01
N ARG A 612 4.85 -25.57 -9.16
CA ARG A 612 4.78 -26.59 -8.11
C ARG A 612 5.96 -27.54 -8.13
N ALA A 613 6.25 -28.11 -6.97
CA ALA A 613 7.28 -29.12 -6.83
C ALA A 613 6.92 -30.43 -7.54
N GLN A 614 7.86 -30.98 -8.29
CA GLN A 614 7.68 -32.23 -9.05
C GLN A 614 7.97 -33.49 -8.24
N LYS A 615 8.59 -33.36 -7.07
CA LYS A 615 9.06 -34.48 -6.24
C LYS A 615 8.71 -34.27 -4.78
N VAL A 616 7.44 -34.05 -4.47
CA VAL A 616 6.98 -33.85 -3.09
C VAL A 616 7.02 -35.19 -2.34
N PRO A 617 7.84 -35.33 -1.28
CA PRO A 617 7.90 -36.56 -0.50
C PRO A 617 6.65 -36.76 0.37
N VAL A 618 6.05 -37.94 0.25
CA VAL A 618 4.92 -38.41 1.05
C VAL A 618 5.34 -39.71 1.76
N LEU A 619 5.66 -39.62 3.05
CA LEU A 619 6.06 -40.75 3.89
C LEU A 619 4.85 -41.36 4.57
N ILE A 620 4.62 -42.66 4.36
CA ILE A 620 3.56 -43.44 5.00
C ILE A 620 4.18 -44.45 5.95
N VAL A 621 3.73 -44.47 7.20
CA VAL A 621 4.15 -45.43 8.22
C VAL A 621 2.92 -46.20 8.71
N SER A 622 2.94 -47.53 8.58
CA SER A 622 1.84 -48.41 9.00
C SER A 622 2.36 -49.78 9.42
N GLY A 623 1.94 -50.30 10.57
CA GLY A 623 2.38 -51.61 11.08
C GLY A 623 3.90 -51.74 11.23
N GLY A 624 4.60 -50.63 11.55
CA GLY A 624 6.07 -50.58 11.64
C GLY A 624 6.81 -50.54 10.30
N LYS A 625 6.11 -50.52 9.17
CA LYS A 625 6.71 -50.40 7.83
C LYS A 625 6.60 -48.96 7.32
N GLU A 626 7.71 -48.46 6.77
CA GLU A 626 7.79 -47.15 6.12
C GLU A 626 7.75 -47.31 4.59
N THR A 627 7.00 -46.46 3.91
CA THR A 627 6.92 -46.36 2.45
C THR A 627 6.94 -44.90 2.05
N THR A 628 7.83 -44.49 1.14
CA THR A 628 7.86 -43.12 0.62
C THR A 628 7.38 -43.08 -0.82
N LEU A 629 6.42 -42.22 -1.11
CA LEU A 629 5.92 -41.91 -2.45
C LEU A 629 6.37 -40.49 -2.83
N LEU A 630 6.43 -40.21 -4.13
CA LEU A 630 6.75 -38.89 -4.66
C LEU A 630 5.57 -38.37 -5.48
N ALA A 631 5.07 -37.20 -5.15
CA ALA A 631 4.00 -36.55 -5.89
C ALA A 631 4.55 -35.45 -6.80
N ASP A 632 4.19 -35.49 -8.09
CA ASP A 632 4.44 -34.41 -9.04
C ASP A 632 3.24 -33.46 -9.08
N GLN A 633 3.40 -32.33 -8.39
CA GLN A 633 2.33 -31.36 -8.24
C GLN A 633 2.16 -30.44 -9.46
N THR A 634 2.91 -30.65 -10.54
CA THR A 634 2.68 -29.94 -11.81
C THR A 634 1.60 -30.60 -12.67
N GLN A 635 1.23 -31.84 -12.36
CA GLN A 635 0.32 -32.65 -13.17
C GLN A 635 -1.14 -32.15 -13.06
N PRO A 636 -1.83 -31.87 -14.19
CA PRO A 636 -3.21 -31.39 -14.17
C PRO A 636 -4.17 -32.43 -13.56
N LEU A 637 -5.33 -31.97 -13.08
CA LEU A 637 -6.37 -32.87 -12.55
C LEU A 637 -7.04 -33.59 -13.72
N PRO A 638 -7.11 -34.93 -13.73
CA PRO A 638 -7.85 -35.63 -14.76
C PRO A 638 -9.34 -35.23 -14.74
N SER A 639 -9.95 -35.15 -15.92
CA SER A 639 -11.36 -34.75 -16.04
C SER A 639 -12.27 -35.68 -15.23
N GLY A 640 -13.14 -35.12 -14.39
CA GLY A 640 -14.09 -35.86 -13.56
C GLY A 640 -13.51 -36.45 -12.26
N GLU A 641 -12.23 -36.26 -11.98
CA GLU A 641 -11.57 -36.73 -10.76
C GLU A 641 -11.42 -35.62 -9.72
N ALA A 642 -11.24 -36.01 -8.45
CA ALA A 642 -10.91 -35.09 -7.36
C ALA A 642 -9.45 -35.25 -6.86
N PHE A 643 -8.80 -36.38 -7.19
CA PHE A 643 -7.45 -36.72 -6.72
C PHE A 643 -6.60 -37.28 -7.86
N ARG A 644 -5.28 -37.29 -7.67
CA ARG A 644 -4.32 -37.95 -8.56
C ARG A 644 -3.62 -39.08 -7.82
N SER A 645 -3.47 -40.22 -8.47
CA SER A 645 -2.71 -41.34 -7.92
C SER A 645 -1.24 -40.94 -7.74
N ILE A 646 -0.69 -41.19 -6.56
CA ILE A 646 0.74 -40.98 -6.26
C ILE A 646 1.46 -42.29 -5.93
N GLY A 647 0.72 -43.41 -5.86
CA GLY A 647 1.28 -44.74 -5.67
C GLY A 647 0.35 -45.66 -4.88
N ARG A 648 0.93 -46.77 -4.40
CA ARG A 648 0.22 -47.76 -3.59
C ARG A 648 0.99 -48.04 -2.30
N VAL A 649 0.25 -48.41 -1.25
CA VAL A 649 0.81 -48.78 0.04
C VAL A 649 0.01 -49.93 0.65
N THR A 650 0.68 -50.82 1.35
CA THR A 650 0.00 -51.83 2.17
C THR A 650 -0.17 -51.28 3.58
N LEU A 651 -1.41 -51.21 4.06
CA LEU A 651 -1.74 -50.73 5.40
C LEU A 651 -2.02 -51.90 6.35
N SER A 652 -1.52 -51.78 7.58
CA SER A 652 -1.88 -52.64 8.70
C SER A 652 -3.13 -52.10 9.40
N GLN A 653 -3.99 -53.01 9.86
CA GLN A 653 -5.09 -52.68 10.76
C GLN A 653 -4.63 -52.56 12.21
N GLU A 654 -3.42 -53.02 12.53
CA GLU A 654 -2.83 -52.95 13.86
C GLU A 654 -2.10 -51.62 14.07
N GLY A 655 -2.52 -50.88 15.10
CA GLY A 655 -1.89 -49.62 15.51
C GLY A 655 -2.36 -48.38 14.75
N GLU A 656 -1.77 -47.24 15.09
CA GLU A 656 -1.95 -45.99 14.36
C GLU A 656 -1.04 -45.97 13.11
N SER A 657 -1.56 -45.46 12.00
CA SER A 657 -0.80 -45.17 10.80
C SER A 657 -0.63 -43.66 10.63
N THR A 658 0.48 -43.26 10.01
CA THR A 658 0.77 -41.84 9.73
C THR A 658 1.09 -41.62 8.27
N ILE A 659 0.58 -40.53 7.68
CA ILE A 659 1.08 -39.99 6.41
C ILE A 659 1.68 -38.61 6.66
N THR A 660 2.91 -38.40 6.21
CA THR A 660 3.62 -37.12 6.31
C THR A 660 3.93 -36.57 4.94
N VAL A 661 3.39 -35.42 4.60
CA VAL A 661 3.79 -34.63 3.42
C VAL A 661 4.85 -33.63 3.88
N SER A 662 5.98 -33.55 3.18
CA SER A 662 7.13 -32.72 3.55
C SER A 662 7.62 -31.88 2.37
N ASN A 663 8.21 -30.71 2.65
CA ASN A 663 8.91 -29.92 1.65
C ASN A 663 10.42 -30.17 1.59
N ALA A 664 10.89 -31.31 2.09
CA ALA A 664 12.31 -31.63 2.09
C ALA A 664 12.84 -31.85 0.66
N GLY A 665 13.79 -31.01 0.24
CA GLY A 665 14.49 -31.16 -1.04
C GLY A 665 13.61 -30.86 -2.26
N THR A 666 12.52 -30.11 -2.09
CA THR A 666 11.61 -29.76 -3.18
C THR A 666 11.97 -28.42 -3.82
N GLU A 667 11.92 -28.37 -5.15
CA GLU A 667 12.04 -27.13 -5.94
C GLU A 667 10.66 -26.70 -6.43
N GLY A 668 10.11 -25.61 -5.90
CA GLY A 668 8.74 -25.15 -6.19
C GLY A 668 7.83 -25.19 -4.96
N PHE A 669 6.60 -24.70 -5.10
CA PHE A 669 5.62 -24.73 -4.02
C PHE A 669 5.19 -26.17 -3.72
N VAL A 670 5.12 -26.50 -2.43
CA VAL A 670 4.45 -27.71 -1.93
C VAL A 670 3.06 -27.34 -1.46
N ILE A 671 2.05 -27.97 -2.07
CA ILE A 671 0.63 -27.79 -1.75
C ILE A 671 0.14 -29.00 -0.97
N MET A 672 -0.67 -28.76 0.06
CA MET A 672 -1.35 -29.79 0.83
C MET A 672 -2.82 -29.42 0.95
N ASP A 673 -3.68 -30.06 0.15
CA ASP A 673 -5.15 -29.98 0.19
C ASP A 673 -5.77 -31.21 0.89
N ALA A 674 -5.79 -32.38 0.23
CA ALA A 674 -6.21 -33.63 0.89
C ALA A 674 -5.48 -34.88 0.36
N LEU A 675 -5.54 -35.97 1.11
CA LEU A 675 -5.14 -37.32 0.72
C LEU A 675 -6.36 -38.25 0.69
N GLN A 676 -6.38 -39.21 -0.23
CA GLN A 676 -7.41 -40.23 -0.34
C GLN A 676 -6.76 -41.62 -0.39
N LEU A 677 -7.29 -42.54 0.42
CA LEU A 677 -6.91 -43.95 0.45
C LEU A 677 -8.08 -44.80 -0.04
N LEU A 678 -7.91 -45.43 -1.21
CA LEU A 678 -8.89 -46.35 -1.80
C LEU A 678 -8.39 -47.80 -1.70
N PRO A 679 -9.16 -48.74 -1.12
CA PRO A 679 -8.79 -50.15 -1.14
C PRO A 679 -8.60 -50.66 -2.58
N VAL A 680 -7.50 -51.35 -2.84
CA VAL A 680 -7.28 -52.05 -4.10
C VAL A 680 -8.03 -53.37 -4.02
N LEU A 681 -9.14 -53.48 -4.74
CA LEU A 681 -9.86 -54.75 -4.87
C LEU A 681 -8.93 -55.76 -5.57
N LYS A 682 -8.70 -56.92 -4.95
CA LYS A 682 -8.08 -58.05 -5.66
C LYS A 682 -9.06 -58.47 -6.77
N PRO A 683 -8.58 -58.65 -8.01
CA PRO A 683 -9.43 -59.04 -9.14
C PRO A 683 -10.17 -60.36 -8.91
#